data_AF-A0A8C2MVZ2-F1
#
_entry.id   AF-A0A8C2MVZ2-F1
#
_cell.length_a   1.000
_cell.length_b   1.000
_cell.length_c   1.000
_cell.angle_alpha   90.00
_cell.angle_beta   90.00
_cell.angle_gamma   90.00
#
_symmetry.space_group_name_H-M   'P 1'
#
loop_
_entity.id
_entity.type
_entity.pdbx_description
1 polymer ?
#
loop_
_entity_poly.entity_id
_entity_poly.type
_entity_poly.pdbx_seq_one_letter_code
_entity_poly.pdbx_strand_id
1 'polypeptide(L)'
;MPFSYLLGPQRDFWDALRTWVVMGALEPVSLSSTGDGMVPFSLLLRSHLPSAIRSLPKAAHIRNTSSMTEGLQPASVVVLPRSLAPDFESFCQANRGPLPLLGRCEPEKVLPRLSTVPDIRAICPQFQKYEFGALTGILASLEEYSEQLEDMVIFTIDCSFSIEEALEQAGISRRDPAGPSHAGAYKTTVPCAAIAGFCCPLVATMRPIPKDKLERLLQVTHSLGGQQGQPIHIGDPELLGIKALSKPDYGNYVECEPEDVPVFWPSQLTGLEAVSSCKAPLAFSSTPGCTVMILKDTVSPASCLIPEMVPEVHAISKDPLHYSIVSAAAVQKIRKLESIIGIDPGNRGIGHLLGKDELLRAALSLSHAHSVLVTTGFPTHFNHEPPEETDGPPGAIALAAFLQALGKETSMVVDQRALNLHTKLVEDAVKQGVLKTPIPLLTYQGKSVEDAQAFLCKDGDPKSPRFDHLVAIERAGRAADGNYYNARKMNIKHLVDPIDDIFLAAQKIPGISSTGVGDGGNELGMGTVKEAVKKYIRNGEVIACDVEADFAVIAGVSNWGGYALACALYILNSCDIHERYLRRAVGPSRVAVEQSWTQALPSVAKEEKMLGILVQNQVRSGVSGIVGMEVDGLPFYGVHDEMVQKLLDVTAGHL
;
A
#
# COMPACT_ATOMS: atom_id res chain seq x y z
N MET A 1 -62.82 13.38 -50.94
CA MET A 1 -63.77 12.60 -50.11
C MET A 1 -63.46 11.13 -50.28
N PRO A 2 -63.57 10.31 -49.21
CA PRO A 2 -63.72 10.70 -47.80
C PRO A 2 -62.43 10.38 -47.01
N PHE A 3 -61.81 11.34 -46.30
CA PHE A 3 -62.14 11.92 -44.96
C PHE A 3 -61.69 10.99 -43.80
N SER A 4 -60.99 11.44 -42.74
CA SER A 4 -60.93 12.75 -42.05
C SER A 4 -59.69 12.77 -41.10
N TYR A 5 -58.75 13.73 -41.19
CA TYR A 5 -58.59 15.02 -40.43
C TYR A 5 -58.07 14.87 -38.97
N LEU A 6 -57.20 15.69 -38.34
CA LEU A 6 -56.38 16.92 -38.59
C LEU A 6 -55.38 17.11 -37.41
N LEU A 7 -54.23 17.75 -37.70
CA LEU A 7 -53.44 18.76 -36.90
C LEU A 7 -53.09 18.48 -35.42
N GLY A 8 -51.89 18.76 -34.86
CA GLY A 8 -50.82 19.71 -35.21
C GLY A 8 -49.56 19.52 -34.32
N PRO A 9 -48.58 20.46 -34.34
CA PRO A 9 -47.17 20.15 -34.07
C PRO A 9 -46.62 20.59 -32.70
N GLN A 10 -45.48 19.98 -32.36
CA GLN A 10 -44.45 20.37 -31.38
C GLN A 10 -44.45 21.83 -30.93
N ARG A 11 -44.69 22.05 -29.64
CA ARG A 11 -44.12 23.07 -28.74
C ARG A 11 -44.89 22.93 -27.43
N ASP A 12 -44.31 22.27 -26.42
CA ASP A 12 -44.72 22.34 -24.99
C ASP A 12 -43.91 21.35 -24.10
N PHE A 13 -42.59 21.26 -24.29
CA PHE A 13 -41.71 20.54 -23.34
C PHE A 13 -40.59 21.43 -22.76
N TRP A 14 -40.41 22.63 -23.29
CA TRP A 14 -39.36 23.57 -22.85
C TRP A 14 -39.88 24.72 -21.97
N ASP A 15 -41.19 24.82 -21.72
CA ASP A 15 -41.79 25.87 -20.87
C ASP A 15 -42.12 25.42 -19.43
N ALA A 16 -41.83 24.17 -19.05
CA ALA A 16 -41.96 23.70 -17.66
C ALA A 16 -40.64 23.72 -16.85
N LEU A 17 -39.52 24.18 -17.45
CA LEU A 17 -38.20 24.20 -16.81
C LEU A 17 -37.68 25.63 -16.53
N ARG A 18 -38.57 26.63 -16.55
CA ARG A 18 -38.27 28.04 -16.23
C ARG A 18 -39.32 28.66 -15.32
N THR A 19 -39.52 28.11 -14.14
CA THR A 19 -40.06 28.89 -13.02
C THR A 19 -39.71 28.19 -11.71
N TRP A 20 -39.03 28.92 -10.82
CA TRP A 20 -38.55 28.61 -9.45
C TRP A 20 -37.03 28.76 -9.29
N VAL A 21 -36.52 29.86 -9.84
CA VAL A 21 -35.39 30.62 -9.29
C VAL A 21 -35.92 32.05 -9.13
N VAL A 22 -35.53 32.71 -8.03
CA VAL A 22 -35.84 34.11 -7.61
C VAL A 22 -36.97 34.26 -6.58
N MET A 23 -36.58 34.23 -5.30
CA MET A 23 -36.87 35.23 -4.22
C MET A 23 -36.46 34.57 -2.89
N GLY A 24 -35.29 34.88 -2.33
CA GLY A 24 -35.08 35.94 -1.32
C GLY A 24 -35.02 35.28 0.08
N ALA A 25 -34.14 35.59 1.03
CA ALA A 25 -33.09 36.57 1.18
C ALA A 25 -32.09 35.99 2.20
N LEU A 26 -30.79 36.25 1.99
CA LEU A 26 -29.73 35.98 2.97
C LEU A 26 -29.57 37.23 3.84
N GLU A 27 -29.82 37.10 5.15
CA GLU A 27 -29.27 38.02 6.15
C GLU A 27 -28.05 37.37 6.84
N PRO A 28 -26.93 38.09 7.00
CA PRO A 28 -25.76 37.58 7.69
C PRO A 28 -25.88 37.85 9.20
N VAL A 29 -25.91 36.80 10.02
CA VAL A 29 -25.74 36.94 11.46
C VAL A 29 -24.25 36.83 11.80
N SER A 30 -23.75 37.91 12.39
CA SER A 30 -22.41 38.13 12.91
C SER A 30 -22.01 37.09 13.97
N LEU A 31 -20.84 36.47 13.78
CA LEU A 31 -20.10 35.77 14.83
C LEU A 31 -19.39 36.80 15.71
N SER A 32 -19.87 36.96 16.94
CA SER A 32 -19.09 37.55 18.04
C SER A 32 -18.75 36.48 19.07
N SER A 33 -17.50 36.53 19.49
CA SER A 33 -16.76 35.66 20.39
C SER A 33 -17.37 35.34 21.77
N THR A 34 -16.82 34.26 22.35
CA THR A 34 -16.66 33.88 23.77
C THR A 34 -17.67 32.89 24.36
N GLY A 35 -17.14 31.80 24.94
CA GLY A 35 -17.87 30.95 25.87
C GLY A 35 -17.58 29.45 25.74
N ASP A 36 -16.63 28.99 26.55
CA ASP A 36 -16.34 27.61 26.96
C ASP A 36 -17.61 26.73 27.15
N GLY A 37 -17.57 25.46 26.72
CA GLY A 37 -18.65 24.50 27.00
C GLY A 37 -18.74 23.29 26.08
N MET A 38 -18.06 22.20 26.45
CA MET A 38 -18.17 20.86 25.86
C MET A 38 -19.60 20.31 26.07
N VAL A 39 -20.35 20.00 25.01
CA VAL A 39 -21.72 19.44 25.08
C VAL A 39 -21.71 17.97 24.61
N PRO A 40 -22.19 17.01 25.43
CA PRO A 40 -22.19 15.59 25.07
C PRO A 40 -23.39 15.20 24.17
N PHE A 41 -23.12 14.30 23.23
CA PHE A 41 -24.08 13.69 22.30
C PHE A 41 -25.16 12.89 23.05
N SER A 42 -26.36 13.45 23.20
CA SER A 42 -27.57 12.68 23.48
C SER A 42 -28.84 13.46 23.11
N LEU A 43 -29.83 12.72 22.59
CA LEU A 43 -31.22 13.08 22.23
C LEU A 43 -31.47 13.75 20.86
N LEU A 44 -32.12 12.99 19.96
CA LEU A 44 -33.39 13.36 19.33
C LEU A 44 -33.95 12.21 18.47
N LEU A 45 -34.93 11.47 18.99
CA LEU A 45 -35.86 10.68 18.18
C LEU A 45 -37.28 10.86 18.72
N ARG A 46 -38.13 11.53 17.94
CA ARG A 46 -39.59 11.53 18.08
C ARG A 46 -40.24 11.03 16.79
N SER A 47 -41.05 9.98 16.98
CA SER A 47 -42.32 9.64 16.30
C SER A 47 -42.54 10.03 14.84
N HIS A 48 -42.86 9.05 13.98
CA HIS A 48 -44.21 8.81 13.42
C HIS A 48 -44.16 7.72 12.33
N LEU A 49 -45.13 6.80 12.33
CA LEU A 49 -45.40 5.85 11.24
C LEU A 49 -46.92 5.83 10.99
N PRO A 50 -47.41 5.88 9.73
CA PRO A 50 -48.77 5.48 9.41
C PRO A 50 -48.82 4.04 8.88
N SER A 51 -49.79 3.31 9.40
CA SER A 51 -50.22 1.96 9.04
C SER A 51 -50.91 1.89 7.68
N ALA A 52 -50.39 1.11 6.74
CA ALA A 52 -51.15 0.36 5.73
C ALA A 52 -50.18 -0.43 4.84
N ILE A 53 -50.35 -1.75 4.77
CA ILE A 53 -50.35 -2.56 3.53
C ILE A 53 -50.67 -3.99 4.00
N ARG A 54 -51.95 -4.35 3.89
CA ARG A 54 -52.43 -5.74 3.86
C ARG A 54 -52.93 -5.97 2.43
N SER A 55 -52.58 -7.15 1.89
CA SER A 55 -53.12 -7.83 0.70
C SER A 55 -52.56 -7.45 -0.67
N LEU A 56 -51.94 -8.44 -1.36
CA LEU A 56 -52.24 -8.94 -2.72
C LEU A 56 -51.25 -10.07 -3.14
N PRO A 57 -51.50 -10.87 -4.21
CA PRO A 57 -51.49 -12.34 -4.14
C PRO A 57 -50.31 -13.06 -4.82
N LYS A 58 -50.26 -14.38 -4.59
CA LYS A 58 -49.25 -15.36 -5.00
C LYS A 58 -49.02 -15.47 -6.52
N ALA A 59 -47.73 -15.67 -6.82
CA ALA A 59 -47.09 -16.30 -8.00
C ALA A 59 -46.79 -15.43 -9.23
N ALA A 60 -45.50 -15.07 -9.41
CA ALA A 60 -44.81 -14.93 -10.70
C ALA A 60 -43.28 -14.91 -10.49
N HIS A 61 -42.54 -15.20 -11.56
CA HIS A 61 -41.14 -15.66 -11.63
C HIS A 61 -40.03 -14.78 -11.03
N ILE A 62 -38.94 -15.48 -10.70
CA ILE A 62 -37.65 -15.05 -10.16
C ILE A 62 -36.97 -14.01 -11.06
N ARG A 63 -36.67 -12.84 -10.50
CA ARG A 63 -35.65 -11.88 -10.93
C ARG A 63 -34.99 -11.30 -9.68
N ASN A 64 -33.65 -11.17 -9.72
CA ASN A 64 -32.84 -10.56 -8.66
C ASN A 64 -33.50 -9.26 -8.17
N THR A 65 -33.84 -9.23 -6.89
CA THR A 65 -34.46 -8.09 -6.21
C THR A 65 -33.38 -7.10 -5.80
N SER A 66 -33.00 -6.20 -6.71
CA SER A 66 -32.26 -4.97 -6.37
C SER A 66 -33.18 -3.76 -6.15
N SER A 67 -34.50 -3.96 -6.03
CA SER A 67 -35.46 -2.84 -5.96
C SER A 67 -36.52 -2.94 -4.85
N MET A 68 -36.29 -3.68 -3.75
CA MET A 68 -37.28 -3.83 -2.65
C MET A 68 -36.69 -3.64 -1.24
N THR A 69 -35.48 -3.12 -1.08
CA THR A 69 -34.83 -2.88 0.23
C THR A 69 -34.38 -1.43 0.38
N GLU A 70 -35.29 -0.47 0.21
CA GLU A 70 -35.01 0.91 0.62
C GLU A 70 -35.01 0.97 2.17
N GLY A 71 -33.81 0.98 2.77
CA GLY A 71 -33.61 1.33 4.18
C GLY A 71 -33.13 0.23 5.15
N LEU A 72 -32.84 -1.00 4.69
CA LEU A 72 -32.26 -2.07 5.53
C LEU A 72 -30.87 -2.47 5.01
N GLN A 73 -29.93 -2.74 5.93
CA GLN A 73 -28.58 -3.23 5.64
C GLN A 73 -28.25 -4.50 6.46
N PRO A 74 -27.54 -5.48 5.88
CA PRO A 74 -27.11 -6.66 6.61
C PRO A 74 -25.97 -6.33 7.57
N ALA A 75 -26.00 -6.96 8.74
CA ALA A 75 -24.99 -6.82 9.78
C ALA A 75 -24.73 -8.16 10.49
N SER A 76 -23.50 -8.34 10.98
CA SER A 76 -23.13 -9.39 11.91
C SER A 76 -23.21 -8.85 13.33
N VAL A 77 -23.43 -9.75 14.27
CA VAL A 77 -23.69 -9.40 15.67
C VAL A 77 -22.61 -10.00 16.56
N VAL A 78 -22.11 -9.20 17.50
CA VAL A 78 -21.25 -9.64 18.60
C VAL A 78 -21.90 -9.19 19.91
N VAL A 79 -22.03 -10.09 20.87
CA VAL A 79 -22.62 -9.81 22.18
C VAL A 79 -21.60 -10.10 23.26
N LEU A 80 -21.25 -9.09 24.04
CA LEU A 80 -20.19 -9.16 25.06
C LEU A 80 -20.68 -8.57 26.38
N PRO A 81 -20.08 -8.96 27.52
CA PRO A 81 -20.33 -8.30 28.81
C PRO A 81 -20.09 -6.79 28.74
N ARG A 82 -20.93 -6.01 29.42
CA ARG A 82 -20.86 -4.53 29.46
C ARG A 82 -19.49 -4.01 29.88
N SER A 83 -18.76 -4.74 30.72
CA SER A 83 -17.40 -4.41 31.16
C SER A 83 -16.37 -4.38 30.02
N LEU A 84 -16.55 -5.19 28.96
CA LEU A 84 -15.65 -5.26 27.81
C LEU A 84 -16.04 -4.31 26.67
N ALA A 85 -17.18 -3.61 26.80
CA ALA A 85 -17.73 -2.81 25.72
C ALA A 85 -16.83 -1.65 25.25
N PRO A 86 -16.21 -0.85 26.15
CA PRO A 86 -15.31 0.23 25.73
C PRO A 86 -14.06 -0.29 25.00
N ASP A 87 -13.55 -1.43 25.44
CA ASP A 87 -12.37 -2.08 24.89
C ASP A 87 -12.65 -2.65 23.50
N PHE A 88 -13.79 -3.32 23.32
CA PHE A 88 -14.20 -3.86 22.02
C PHE A 88 -14.50 -2.75 21.00
N GLU A 89 -15.11 -1.65 21.44
CA GLU A 89 -15.35 -0.48 20.58
C GLU A 89 -14.04 0.13 20.11
N SER A 90 -13.08 0.32 21.02
CA SER A 90 -11.73 0.79 20.70
C SER A 90 -10.99 -0.18 19.78
N PHE A 91 -11.16 -1.49 19.99
CA PHE A 91 -10.61 -2.54 19.12
C PHE A 91 -11.18 -2.48 17.70
N CYS A 92 -12.50 -2.31 17.55
CA CYS A 92 -13.13 -2.14 16.24
C CYS A 92 -12.68 -0.85 15.55
N GLN A 93 -12.57 0.26 16.30
CA GLN A 93 -12.08 1.53 15.77
C GLN A 93 -10.62 1.46 15.31
N ALA A 94 -9.77 0.68 16.01
CA ALA A 94 -8.40 0.43 15.60
C ALA A 94 -8.31 -0.55 14.42
N ASN A 95 -9.34 -1.37 14.17
CA ASN A 95 -9.36 -2.41 13.14
C ASN A 95 -10.56 -2.26 12.19
N ARG A 96 -10.84 -1.03 11.73
CA ARG A 96 -12.02 -0.70 10.90
C ARG A 96 -12.10 -1.47 9.58
N GLY A 97 -10.98 -1.98 9.06
CA GLY A 97 -10.95 -2.80 7.85
C GLY A 97 -11.80 -4.06 7.99
N PRO A 98 -11.43 -5.00 8.86
CA PRO A 98 -12.23 -6.20 9.13
C PRO A 98 -13.47 -5.95 10.01
N LEU A 99 -13.48 -4.90 10.84
CA LEU A 99 -14.52 -4.66 11.85
C LEU A 99 -15.17 -3.27 11.71
N PRO A 100 -15.90 -3.01 10.61
CA PRO A 100 -16.65 -1.76 10.43
C PRO A 100 -17.84 -1.71 11.40
N LEU A 101 -17.63 -1.12 12.58
CA LEU A 101 -18.67 -1.00 13.60
C LEU A 101 -19.74 0.02 13.18
N LEU A 102 -20.99 -0.43 13.10
CA LEU A 102 -22.15 0.44 12.81
C LEU A 102 -22.70 1.09 14.08
N GLY A 103 -22.66 0.35 15.18
CA GLY A 103 -23.11 0.84 16.47
C GLY A 103 -23.23 -0.25 17.53
N ARG A 104 -23.55 0.21 18.74
CA ARG A 104 -23.80 -0.66 19.91
C ARG A 104 -25.18 -0.38 20.49
N CYS A 105 -25.79 -1.40 21.06
CA CYS A 105 -27.12 -1.34 21.63
C CYS A 105 -27.22 -2.15 22.93
N GLU A 106 -28.14 -1.73 23.80
CA GLU A 106 -28.58 -2.53 24.95
C GLU A 106 -29.53 -3.65 24.46
N PRO A 107 -29.44 -4.89 24.97
CA PRO A 107 -30.22 -6.03 24.50
C PRO A 107 -31.73 -5.81 24.50
N GLU A 108 -32.26 -5.14 25.53
CA GLU A 108 -33.67 -4.81 25.70
C GLU A 108 -34.26 -4.01 24.52
N LYS A 109 -33.43 -3.23 23.83
CA LYS A 109 -33.87 -2.35 22.72
C LYS A 109 -33.94 -3.07 21.37
N VAL A 110 -33.32 -4.25 21.24
CA VAL A 110 -33.05 -4.91 19.94
C VAL A 110 -33.74 -6.28 19.81
N LEU A 111 -33.86 -7.06 20.90
CA LEU A 111 -34.57 -8.36 20.89
C LEU A 111 -36.00 -8.30 20.30
N PRO A 112 -36.82 -7.26 20.55
CA PRO A 112 -38.14 -7.11 19.90
C PRO A 112 -38.08 -6.75 18.40
N ARG A 113 -36.94 -6.24 17.91
CA ARG A 113 -36.75 -5.79 16.52
C ARG A 113 -36.08 -6.83 15.62
N LEU A 114 -35.27 -7.71 16.20
CA LEU A 114 -34.69 -8.87 15.50
C LEU A 114 -35.74 -9.91 15.10
N SER A 115 -36.92 -9.88 15.75
CA SER A 115 -37.96 -10.91 15.67
C SER A 115 -39.11 -10.59 14.71
N THR A 116 -39.09 -9.49 13.94
CA THR A 116 -40.26 -9.04 13.16
C THR A 116 -39.98 -8.52 11.75
N VAL A 117 -39.26 -9.28 10.91
CA VAL A 117 -39.44 -9.21 9.45
C VAL A 117 -40.04 -10.53 8.95
N PRO A 118 -41.37 -10.61 8.81
CA PRO A 118 -41.99 -11.79 8.24
C PRO A 118 -41.92 -11.71 6.71
N ASP A 119 -41.28 -12.72 6.13
CA ASP A 119 -41.41 -13.22 4.75
C ASP A 119 -40.25 -12.91 3.77
N ILE A 120 -39.42 -13.94 3.53
CA ILE A 120 -39.26 -14.72 2.28
C ILE A 120 -37.87 -15.41 2.36
N ARG A 121 -37.85 -16.69 2.75
CA ARG A 121 -36.67 -17.61 2.68
C ARG A 121 -35.40 -17.22 3.46
N ALA A 122 -35.49 -16.34 4.46
CA ALA A 122 -34.35 -15.95 5.30
C ALA A 122 -33.92 -17.09 6.23
N ILE A 123 -32.63 -17.42 6.21
CA ILE A 123 -31.95 -18.30 7.17
C ILE A 123 -32.25 -17.75 8.58
N CYS A 124 -32.84 -18.54 9.47
CA CYS A 124 -33.02 -18.14 10.87
C CYS A 124 -31.66 -17.71 11.46
N PRO A 125 -31.57 -16.59 12.19
CA PRO A 125 -30.32 -16.16 12.79
C PRO A 125 -29.86 -17.23 13.79
N GLN A 126 -28.76 -17.92 13.48
CA GLN A 126 -28.10 -18.81 14.42
C GLN A 126 -27.00 -18.04 15.15
N PHE A 127 -26.89 -18.25 16.45
CA PHE A 127 -25.88 -17.65 17.30
C PHE A 127 -24.87 -18.69 17.76
N GLN A 128 -23.61 -18.30 17.81
CA GLN A 128 -22.55 -19.09 18.42
C GLN A 128 -22.34 -18.63 19.86
N LYS A 129 -22.31 -19.57 20.80
CA LYS A 129 -22.06 -19.34 22.23
C LYS A 129 -20.59 -19.60 22.54
N TYR A 130 -19.96 -18.66 23.23
CA TYR A 130 -18.58 -18.75 23.68
C TYR A 130 -18.51 -18.66 25.20
N GLU A 131 -17.75 -19.56 25.82
CA GLU A 131 -17.46 -19.55 27.26
C GLU A 131 -15.94 -19.60 27.45
N PHE A 132 -15.38 -18.59 28.12
CA PHE A 132 -13.94 -18.42 28.32
C PHE A 132 -13.13 -18.48 27.02
N GLY A 133 -13.72 -18.01 25.92
CA GLY A 133 -13.13 -17.97 24.58
C GLY A 133 -13.31 -19.24 23.74
N ALA A 134 -13.83 -20.32 24.31
CA ALA A 134 -14.13 -21.56 23.59
C ALA A 134 -15.57 -21.56 23.05
N LEU A 135 -15.76 -21.98 21.80
CA LEU A 135 -17.08 -22.20 21.21
C LEU A 135 -17.74 -23.41 21.90
N THR A 136 -18.81 -23.18 22.67
CA THR A 136 -19.49 -24.24 23.44
C THR A 136 -20.86 -24.65 22.88
N GLY A 137 -21.41 -23.91 21.91
CA GLY A 137 -22.65 -24.31 21.25
C GLY A 137 -23.10 -23.40 20.12
N ILE A 138 -24.06 -23.89 19.34
CA ILE A 138 -24.81 -23.12 18.33
C ILE A 138 -26.27 -23.08 18.79
N LEU A 139 -26.86 -21.89 18.83
CA LEU A 139 -28.19 -21.61 19.36
C LEU A 139 -29.07 -21.03 18.25
N ALA A 140 -30.34 -21.40 18.23
CA ALA A 140 -31.33 -20.82 17.31
C ALA A 140 -31.95 -19.51 17.84
N SER A 141 -31.84 -19.26 19.16
CA SER A 141 -32.31 -18.05 19.83
C SER A 141 -31.46 -17.80 21.08
N LEU A 142 -31.45 -16.56 21.56
CA LEU A 142 -30.81 -16.15 22.80
C LEU A 142 -31.82 -15.99 23.96
N GLU A 143 -33.09 -16.38 23.77
CA GLU A 143 -34.16 -16.25 24.78
C GLU A 143 -33.84 -16.94 26.11
N GLU A 144 -33.19 -18.11 26.09
CA GLU A 144 -32.79 -18.85 27.29
C GLU A 144 -31.74 -18.12 28.15
N TYR A 145 -31.15 -17.05 27.62
CA TYR A 145 -30.11 -16.25 28.26
C TYR A 145 -30.62 -14.85 28.64
N SER A 146 -31.95 -14.64 28.72
CA SER A 146 -32.54 -13.31 28.94
C SER A 146 -32.00 -12.58 30.17
N GLU A 147 -31.78 -13.29 31.28
CA GLU A 147 -31.23 -12.70 32.51
C GLU A 147 -29.76 -12.27 32.32
N GLN A 148 -28.94 -13.11 31.70
CA GLN A 148 -27.53 -12.79 31.46
C GLN A 148 -27.37 -11.65 30.44
N LEU A 149 -28.32 -11.50 29.52
CA LEU A 149 -28.32 -10.44 28.53
C LEU A 149 -28.54 -9.06 29.15
N GLU A 150 -29.12 -8.91 30.34
CA GLU A 150 -29.30 -7.59 30.99
C GLU A 150 -27.94 -6.85 31.20
N ASP A 151 -26.87 -7.61 31.45
CA ASP A 151 -25.51 -7.11 31.66
C ASP A 151 -24.60 -7.19 30.41
N MET A 152 -25.19 -7.39 29.22
CA MET A 152 -24.46 -7.49 27.96
C MET A 152 -24.72 -6.31 27.02
N VAL A 153 -23.84 -6.15 26.04
CA VAL A 153 -23.93 -5.14 24.98
C VAL A 153 -23.87 -5.83 23.63
N ILE A 154 -24.76 -5.43 22.71
CA ILE A 154 -24.82 -5.93 21.34
C ILE A 154 -24.10 -4.95 20.43
N PHE A 155 -23.13 -5.44 19.68
CA PHE A 155 -22.41 -4.72 18.63
C PHE A 155 -22.88 -5.20 17.27
N THR A 156 -23.07 -4.25 16.36
CA THR A 156 -23.45 -4.51 14.97
C THR A 156 -22.30 -4.12 14.06
N ILE A 157 -21.84 -5.08 13.26
CA ILE A 157 -20.71 -4.93 12.34
C ILE A 157 -21.27 -4.98 10.92
N ASP A 158 -20.89 -4.00 10.09
CA ASP A 158 -21.42 -3.81 8.73
C ASP A 158 -21.07 -4.97 7.80
N CYS A 159 -22.08 -5.59 7.17
CA CYS A 159 -21.95 -6.61 6.12
C CYS A 159 -22.47 -6.17 4.76
N SER A 160 -22.68 -4.87 4.56
CA SER A 160 -23.32 -4.36 3.35
C SER A 160 -22.49 -4.56 2.08
N PHE A 161 -21.17 -4.54 2.17
CA PHE A 161 -20.31 -4.78 1.02
C PHE A 161 -20.31 -6.26 0.60
N SER A 162 -20.74 -6.54 -0.63
CA SER A 162 -20.60 -7.84 -1.27
C SER A 162 -19.53 -7.80 -2.35
N ILE A 163 -18.43 -8.53 -2.13
CA ILE A 163 -17.40 -8.75 -3.15
C ILE A 163 -17.99 -9.44 -4.38
N GLU A 164 -18.99 -10.29 -4.18
CA GLU A 164 -19.56 -11.05 -5.26
C GLU A 164 -20.43 -10.22 -6.21
N GLU A 165 -21.08 -9.15 -5.72
CA GLU A 165 -21.71 -8.14 -6.57
C GLU A 165 -20.64 -7.42 -7.41
N ALA A 166 -19.51 -7.09 -6.79
CA ALA A 166 -18.40 -6.44 -7.50
C ALA A 166 -17.79 -7.35 -8.58
N LEU A 167 -17.67 -8.66 -8.33
CA LEU A 167 -17.23 -9.64 -9.33
C LEU A 167 -18.19 -9.68 -10.52
N GLU A 168 -19.50 -9.71 -10.27
CA GLU A 168 -20.51 -9.73 -11.34
C GLU A 168 -20.46 -8.44 -12.18
N GLN A 169 -20.38 -7.27 -11.54
CA GLN A 169 -20.25 -5.97 -12.23
C GLN A 169 -18.92 -5.82 -12.99
N ALA A 170 -17.87 -6.51 -12.57
CA ALA A 170 -16.59 -6.58 -13.27
C ALA A 170 -16.58 -7.63 -14.40
N GLY A 171 -17.68 -8.37 -14.61
CA GLY A 171 -17.77 -9.44 -15.62
C GLY A 171 -16.93 -10.66 -15.26
N ILE A 172 -16.72 -10.94 -13.96
CA ILE A 172 -16.02 -12.11 -13.44
C ILE A 172 -17.06 -13.11 -12.94
N SER A 173 -17.08 -14.30 -13.53
CA SER A 173 -18.00 -15.36 -13.12
C SER A 173 -17.64 -15.89 -11.74
N ARG A 174 -18.66 -16.09 -10.88
CA ARG A 174 -18.47 -16.79 -9.61
C ARG A 174 -18.06 -18.25 -9.90
N ARG A 175 -17.00 -18.71 -9.24
CA ARG A 175 -16.54 -20.10 -9.30
C ARG A 175 -17.03 -20.95 -8.12
N ASP A 176 -17.60 -20.32 -7.11
CA ASP A 176 -18.19 -21.01 -5.96
C ASP A 176 -19.47 -21.75 -6.39
N PRO A 177 -19.69 -23.00 -5.94
CA PRO A 177 -20.91 -23.73 -6.26
C PRO A 177 -22.14 -22.97 -5.73
N ALA A 178 -23.17 -22.84 -6.57
CA ALA A 178 -24.41 -22.15 -6.22
C ALA A 178 -25.07 -22.79 -4.97
N GLY A 179 -24.95 -22.10 -3.83
CA GLY A 179 -25.48 -22.47 -2.52
C GLY A 179 -24.89 -21.57 -1.42
N PRO A 180 -25.39 -21.60 -0.17
CA PRO A 180 -24.93 -20.74 0.94
C PRO A 180 -23.53 -21.12 1.48
N SER A 181 -22.70 -21.70 0.62
CA SER A 181 -21.33 -22.11 0.90
C SER A 181 -20.43 -20.87 0.87
N HIS A 182 -20.02 -20.39 2.04
CA HIS A 182 -19.02 -19.34 2.20
C HIS A 182 -17.75 -19.71 1.46
N ALA A 183 -17.24 -18.79 0.65
CA ALA A 183 -15.91 -18.93 0.10
C ALA A 183 -14.85 -19.00 1.21
N GLY A 184 -13.73 -19.66 0.89
CA GLY A 184 -12.64 -19.91 1.81
C GLY A 184 -12.15 -18.64 2.51
N ALA A 185 -12.11 -18.71 3.84
CA ALA A 185 -11.48 -17.71 4.68
C ALA A 185 -10.34 -18.32 5.49
N TYR A 186 -9.30 -17.53 5.71
CA TYR A 186 -8.01 -17.97 6.22
C TYR A 186 -7.56 -17.07 7.36
N LYS A 187 -7.09 -17.67 8.46
CA LYS A 187 -6.38 -16.97 9.53
C LYS A 187 -4.99 -16.64 9.01
N THR A 188 -4.67 -15.35 8.98
CA THR A 188 -3.37 -14.88 8.53
C THR A 188 -2.38 -14.79 9.69
N THR A 189 -1.10 -14.60 9.38
CA THR A 189 -0.08 -14.23 10.38
C THR A 189 -0.10 -12.74 10.73
N VAL A 190 -0.94 -11.94 10.07
CA VAL A 190 -1.07 -10.49 10.30
C VAL A 190 -1.88 -10.27 11.58
N PRO A 191 -1.31 -9.67 12.64
CA PRO A 191 -2.05 -9.40 13.86
C PRO A 191 -2.96 -8.18 13.70
N CYS A 192 -4.16 -8.23 14.29
CA CYS A 192 -4.94 -7.01 14.51
C CYS A 192 -4.25 -6.11 15.54
N ALA A 193 -4.52 -4.80 15.49
CA ALA A 193 -4.08 -3.87 16.51
C ALA A 193 -4.76 -4.24 17.85
N ALA A 194 -3.96 -4.74 18.79
CA ALA A 194 -4.45 -5.26 20.06
C ALA A 194 -4.94 -4.15 21.00
N ILE A 195 -6.04 -4.41 21.70
CA ILE A 195 -6.63 -3.52 22.71
C ILE A 195 -7.15 -4.38 23.85
N ALA A 196 -6.70 -4.14 25.08
CA ALA A 196 -7.28 -4.66 26.34
C ALA A 196 -7.97 -6.04 26.24
N GLY A 197 -7.17 -7.11 26.14
CA GLY A 197 -7.68 -8.49 26.06
C GLY A 197 -8.08 -8.97 24.66
N PHE A 198 -8.32 -8.07 23.71
CA PHE A 198 -8.52 -8.40 22.31
C PHE A 198 -7.18 -8.46 21.57
N CYS A 199 -6.78 -9.67 21.18
CA CYS A 199 -5.55 -9.93 20.42
C CYS A 199 -5.77 -11.16 19.55
N CYS A 200 -5.94 -10.94 18.24
CA CYS A 200 -6.28 -12.00 17.31
C CYS A 200 -5.63 -11.77 15.93
N PRO A 201 -5.49 -12.84 15.12
CA PRO A 201 -5.09 -12.69 13.73
C PRO A 201 -6.20 -12.04 12.91
N LEU A 202 -5.82 -11.33 11.85
CA LEU A 202 -6.71 -10.92 10.78
C LEU A 202 -7.17 -12.16 10.02
N VAL A 203 -8.48 -12.26 9.78
CA VAL A 203 -9.06 -13.27 8.89
C VAL A 203 -9.30 -12.65 7.52
N ALA A 204 -8.91 -13.35 6.46
CA ALA A 204 -9.05 -12.89 5.08
C ALA A 204 -9.88 -13.87 4.24
N THR A 205 -10.74 -13.38 3.37
CA THR A 205 -11.38 -14.18 2.31
C THR A 205 -10.60 -14.05 1.02
N MET A 206 -10.51 -15.13 0.23
CA MET A 206 -9.77 -15.16 -1.02
C MET A 206 -10.70 -15.37 -2.22
N ARG A 207 -10.46 -14.66 -3.33
CA ARG A 207 -11.06 -14.98 -4.64
C ARG A 207 -9.95 -15.12 -5.70
N PRO A 208 -10.02 -16.15 -6.56
CA PRO A 208 -9.16 -16.24 -7.72
C PRO A 208 -9.65 -15.29 -8.81
N ILE A 209 -8.80 -14.36 -9.26
CA ILE A 209 -9.15 -13.31 -10.22
C ILE A 209 -8.30 -13.45 -11.48
N PRO A 210 -8.90 -13.52 -12.68
CA PRO A 210 -8.13 -13.47 -13.93
C PRO A 210 -7.27 -12.20 -13.98
N LYS A 211 -5.98 -12.36 -14.28
CA LYS A 211 -5.00 -11.25 -14.24
C LYS A 211 -5.43 -10.02 -15.04
N ASP A 212 -6.05 -10.22 -16.20
CA ASP A 212 -6.54 -9.17 -17.10
C ASP A 212 -7.75 -8.38 -16.54
N LYS A 213 -8.40 -8.88 -15.48
CA LYS A 213 -9.57 -8.27 -14.85
C LYS A 213 -9.27 -7.59 -13.50
N LEU A 214 -8.03 -7.66 -13.01
CA LEU A 214 -7.63 -7.09 -11.72
C LEU A 214 -7.93 -5.59 -11.61
N GLU A 215 -7.47 -4.79 -12.58
CA GLU A 215 -7.71 -3.33 -12.58
C GLU A 215 -9.20 -3.01 -12.58
N ARG A 216 -9.97 -3.70 -13.44
CA ARG A 216 -11.42 -3.48 -13.54
C ARG A 216 -12.12 -3.82 -12.23
N LEU A 217 -11.75 -4.92 -11.59
CA LEU A 217 -12.32 -5.32 -10.30
C LEU A 217 -12.04 -4.27 -9.22
N LEU A 218 -10.81 -3.77 -9.12
CA LEU A 218 -10.46 -2.75 -8.11
C LEU A 218 -11.23 -1.45 -8.28
N GLN A 219 -11.47 -1.02 -9.52
CA GLN A 219 -12.31 0.16 -9.79
C GLN A 219 -13.75 -0.06 -9.32
N VAL A 220 -14.31 -1.24 -9.59
CA VAL A 220 -15.68 -1.61 -9.19
C VAL A 220 -15.78 -1.73 -7.66
N THR A 221 -14.86 -2.44 -7.00
CA THR A 221 -14.90 -2.63 -5.55
C THR A 221 -14.70 -1.31 -4.80
N HIS A 222 -13.85 -0.41 -5.32
CA HIS A 222 -13.69 0.92 -4.76
C HIS A 222 -14.97 1.76 -4.88
N SER A 223 -15.67 1.68 -6.03
CA SER A 223 -16.94 2.38 -6.25
C SER A 223 -18.07 1.90 -5.35
N LEU A 224 -18.18 0.57 -5.15
CA LEU A 224 -19.26 -0.04 -4.39
C LEU A 224 -19.04 -0.02 -2.88
N GLY A 225 -17.81 -0.31 -2.45
CA GLY A 225 -17.48 -0.54 -1.04
C GLY A 225 -16.62 0.55 -0.40
N GLY A 226 -16.21 1.57 -1.14
CA GLY A 226 -15.27 2.58 -0.65
C GLY A 226 -14.01 1.92 -0.06
N GLN A 227 -13.74 2.20 1.22
CA GLN A 227 -12.63 1.57 1.94
C GLN A 227 -12.87 0.10 2.28
N GLN A 228 -14.10 -0.38 2.44
CA GLN A 228 -14.38 -1.80 2.75
C GLN A 228 -14.13 -2.70 1.53
N GLY A 229 -14.33 -2.17 0.32
CA GLY A 229 -14.15 -2.93 -0.92
C GLY A 229 -12.69 -3.10 -1.38
N GLN A 230 -11.75 -2.43 -0.74
CA GLN A 230 -10.33 -2.53 -1.12
C GLN A 230 -9.69 -3.80 -0.55
N PRO A 231 -9.01 -4.61 -1.38
CA PRO A 231 -8.31 -5.79 -0.91
C PRO A 231 -7.16 -5.41 0.02
N ILE A 232 -6.68 -6.40 0.75
CA ILE A 232 -5.55 -6.31 1.67
C ILE A 232 -4.31 -6.99 1.12
N HIS A 233 -4.43 -7.87 0.12
CA HIS A 233 -3.30 -8.52 -0.53
C HIS A 233 -3.68 -9.04 -1.92
N ILE A 234 -2.72 -9.04 -2.84
CA ILE A 234 -2.84 -9.55 -4.20
C ILE A 234 -1.55 -10.33 -4.52
N GLY A 235 -1.69 -11.62 -4.83
CA GLY A 235 -0.58 -12.50 -5.17
C GLY A 235 -0.41 -13.65 -4.18
N ASP A 236 0.83 -13.94 -3.81
CA ASP A 236 1.22 -15.16 -3.13
C ASP A 236 0.63 -15.26 -1.71
N PRO A 237 -0.10 -16.35 -1.37
CA PRO A 237 -0.72 -16.55 -0.06
C PRO A 237 0.28 -16.66 1.11
N GLU A 238 1.52 -17.10 0.87
CA GLU A 238 2.53 -17.25 1.93
C GLU A 238 2.94 -15.91 2.53
N LEU A 239 2.80 -14.80 1.79
CA LEU A 239 3.01 -13.44 2.30
C LEU A 239 1.98 -13.03 3.38
N LEU A 240 0.85 -13.75 3.46
CA LEU A 240 -0.12 -13.66 4.56
C LEU A 240 0.00 -14.81 5.57
N GLY A 241 1.01 -15.67 5.43
CA GLY A 241 1.21 -16.87 6.24
C GLY A 241 0.31 -18.05 5.89
N ILE A 242 -0.37 -18.01 4.74
CA ILE A 242 -1.31 -19.05 4.30
C ILE A 242 -0.54 -20.10 3.49
N LYS A 243 -0.29 -21.27 4.10
CA LYS A 243 0.54 -22.35 3.51
C LYS A 243 -0.16 -23.16 2.41
N ALA A 244 -1.49 -23.22 2.43
CA ALA A 244 -2.25 -24.03 1.50
C ALA A 244 -3.66 -23.46 1.30
N LEU A 245 -3.93 -22.92 0.11
CA LEU A 245 -5.27 -22.43 -0.23
C LEU A 245 -6.33 -23.53 -0.16
N SER A 246 -5.96 -24.79 -0.43
CA SER A 246 -6.86 -25.94 -0.38
C SER A 246 -7.39 -26.30 1.02
N LYS A 247 -6.91 -25.62 2.08
CA LYS A 247 -7.31 -25.85 3.48
C LYS A 247 -7.72 -24.53 4.14
N PRO A 248 -8.89 -23.96 3.78
CA PRO A 248 -9.38 -22.78 4.48
C PRO A 248 -9.74 -23.10 5.94
N ASP A 249 -9.58 -22.13 6.84
CA ASP A 249 -10.00 -22.23 8.24
C ASP A 249 -11.53 -22.17 8.37
N TYR A 250 -12.19 -21.48 7.43
CA TYR A 250 -13.65 -21.38 7.34
C TYR A 250 -14.12 -21.47 5.89
N GLY A 251 -15.31 -22.03 5.68
CA GLY A 251 -15.91 -22.11 4.34
C GLY A 251 -15.24 -23.16 3.45
N ASN A 252 -15.41 -23.01 2.14
CA ASN A 252 -14.98 -23.99 1.15
C ASN A 252 -13.88 -23.44 0.24
N TYR A 253 -12.96 -24.32 -0.15
CA TYR A 253 -11.90 -23.99 -1.08
C TYR A 253 -12.46 -23.62 -2.45
N VAL A 254 -11.83 -22.63 -3.09
CA VAL A 254 -12.12 -22.19 -4.45
C VAL A 254 -10.90 -22.48 -5.31
N GLU A 255 -11.07 -23.29 -6.35
CA GLU A 255 -9.98 -23.68 -7.25
C GLU A 255 -9.51 -22.49 -8.09
N CYS A 256 -8.18 -22.36 -8.23
CA CYS A 256 -7.55 -21.37 -9.11
C CYS A 256 -7.26 -22.00 -10.47
N GLU A 257 -7.68 -21.34 -11.54
CA GLU A 257 -7.31 -21.69 -12.91
C GLU A 257 -5.91 -21.11 -13.24
N PRO A 258 -5.24 -21.61 -14.30
CA PRO A 258 -4.04 -20.98 -14.82
C PRO A 258 -4.29 -19.48 -15.14
N GLU A 259 -3.32 -18.62 -14.83
CA GLU A 259 -3.39 -17.15 -14.94
C GLU A 259 -4.28 -16.42 -13.92
N ASP A 260 -4.94 -17.14 -13.01
CA ASP A 260 -5.59 -16.49 -11.87
C ASP A 260 -4.56 -15.94 -10.88
N VAL A 261 -4.87 -14.77 -10.34
CA VAL A 261 -4.16 -14.14 -9.23
C VAL A 261 -5.05 -14.24 -7.99
N PRO A 262 -4.58 -14.85 -6.89
CA PRO A 262 -5.30 -14.83 -5.63
C PRO A 262 -5.40 -13.41 -5.08
N VAL A 263 -6.61 -12.96 -4.76
CA VAL A 263 -6.86 -11.65 -4.15
C VAL A 263 -7.58 -11.83 -2.82
N PHE A 264 -7.13 -11.10 -1.80
CA PHE A 264 -7.58 -11.25 -0.42
C PHE A 264 -8.26 -9.99 0.09
N TRP A 265 -9.41 -10.16 0.76
CA TRP A 265 -10.15 -9.09 1.43
C TRP A 265 -10.24 -9.35 2.93
N PRO A 266 -10.31 -8.29 3.76
CA PRO A 266 -10.50 -8.45 5.19
C PRO A 266 -11.89 -9.04 5.45
N SER A 267 -11.97 -9.98 6.40
CA SER A 267 -13.22 -10.67 6.73
C SER A 267 -13.66 -10.32 8.15
N GLN A 268 -14.96 -10.14 8.31
CA GLN A 268 -15.59 -9.95 9.63
C GLN A 268 -15.51 -11.18 10.52
N LEU A 269 -15.13 -12.34 9.96
CA LEU A 269 -14.78 -13.52 10.77
C LEU A 269 -13.64 -13.22 11.76
N THR A 270 -12.88 -12.15 11.54
CA THR A 270 -11.95 -11.57 12.53
C THR A 270 -12.66 -11.26 13.86
N GLY A 271 -13.96 -10.91 13.83
CA GLY A 271 -14.76 -10.67 15.02
C GLY A 271 -14.97 -11.94 15.86
N LEU A 272 -15.05 -13.12 15.24
CA LEU A 272 -15.11 -14.39 15.96
C LEU A 272 -13.80 -14.65 16.70
N GLU A 273 -12.67 -14.41 16.03
CA GLU A 273 -11.35 -14.54 16.65
C GLU A 273 -11.16 -13.52 17.79
N ALA A 274 -11.70 -12.31 17.64
CA ALA A 274 -11.70 -11.30 18.69
C ALA A 274 -12.50 -11.78 19.93
N VAL A 275 -13.72 -12.31 19.73
CA VAL A 275 -14.55 -12.88 20.80
C VAL A 275 -13.83 -14.04 21.50
N SER A 276 -13.21 -14.95 20.74
CA SER A 276 -12.40 -16.02 21.31
C SER A 276 -11.20 -15.50 22.12
N SER A 277 -10.55 -14.44 21.65
CA SER A 277 -9.34 -13.90 22.29
C SER A 277 -9.60 -13.24 23.65
N CYS A 278 -10.76 -12.59 23.83
CA CYS A 278 -11.06 -11.83 25.05
C CYS A 278 -11.36 -12.70 26.28
N LYS A 279 -11.59 -14.00 26.07
CA LYS A 279 -11.88 -14.99 27.13
C LYS A 279 -12.98 -14.55 28.11
N ALA A 280 -13.99 -13.83 27.61
CA ALA A 280 -15.15 -13.46 28.39
C ALA A 280 -15.83 -14.71 29.00
N PRO A 281 -16.38 -14.63 30.23
CA PRO A 281 -17.09 -15.76 30.84
C PRO A 281 -18.22 -16.29 29.96
N LEU A 282 -18.91 -15.37 29.28
CA LEU A 282 -19.96 -15.67 28.32
C LEU A 282 -19.92 -14.60 27.22
N ALA A 283 -20.03 -15.01 25.97
CA ALA A 283 -20.17 -14.14 24.81
C ALA A 283 -20.98 -14.84 23.70
N PHE A 284 -21.55 -14.05 22.80
CA PHE A 284 -22.26 -14.58 21.63
C PHE A 284 -21.81 -13.87 20.35
N SER A 285 -21.98 -14.55 19.22
CA SER A 285 -21.87 -13.92 17.90
C SER A 285 -22.85 -14.53 16.91
N SER A 286 -23.15 -13.82 15.83
CA SER A 286 -23.87 -14.41 14.70
C SER A 286 -23.02 -15.48 14.02
N THR A 287 -23.61 -16.63 13.72
CA THR A 287 -22.96 -17.70 12.96
C THR A 287 -22.58 -17.18 11.57
N PRO A 288 -21.40 -17.55 11.02
CA PRO A 288 -21.02 -17.22 9.64
C PRO A 288 -22.17 -17.47 8.65
N GLY A 289 -22.57 -16.43 7.90
CA GLY A 289 -23.67 -16.50 6.93
C GLY A 289 -25.07 -16.25 7.47
N CYS A 290 -25.21 -16.11 8.78
CA CYS A 290 -26.46 -15.71 9.40
C CYS A 290 -26.38 -14.21 9.72
N THR A 291 -26.62 -13.36 8.71
CA THR A 291 -26.67 -11.90 8.90
C THR A 291 -28.03 -11.47 9.40
N VAL A 292 -28.03 -10.43 10.23
CA VAL A 292 -29.23 -9.74 10.71
C VAL A 292 -29.49 -8.52 9.82
N MET A 293 -30.75 -8.23 9.51
CA MET A 293 -31.12 -6.98 8.82
C MET A 293 -31.37 -5.86 9.83
N ILE A 294 -30.70 -4.72 9.69
CA ILE A 294 -30.87 -3.53 10.53
C ILE A 294 -31.25 -2.31 9.69
N LEU A 295 -31.96 -1.35 10.29
CA LEU A 295 -32.32 -0.09 9.63
C LEU A 295 -31.05 0.73 9.36
N LYS A 296 -30.95 1.25 8.14
CA LYS A 296 -29.85 2.09 7.70
C LYS A 296 -30.06 3.50 8.25
N ASP A 297 -29.27 3.90 9.24
CA ASP A 297 -29.18 5.30 9.63
C ASP A 297 -28.59 6.08 8.45
N THR A 298 -29.24 7.19 8.07
CA THR A 298 -28.99 8.10 6.94
C THR A 298 -27.83 7.77 6.01
N VAL A 299 -28.15 7.60 4.72
CA VAL A 299 -27.24 7.43 3.59
C VAL A 299 -26.02 8.34 3.69
N SER A 300 -24.85 7.80 4.06
CA SER A 300 -23.59 8.37 3.62
C SER A 300 -23.61 8.31 2.09
N PRO A 301 -23.53 9.44 1.37
CA PRO A 301 -23.57 9.44 -0.07
C PRO A 301 -22.45 8.52 -0.59
N ALA A 302 -22.75 7.75 -1.63
CA ALA A 302 -21.71 7.09 -2.41
C ALA A 302 -20.65 8.15 -2.72
N SER A 303 -19.43 7.97 -2.24
CA SER A 303 -18.37 8.92 -2.54
C SER A 303 -18.20 8.91 -4.06
N CYS A 304 -18.58 10.01 -4.72
CA CYS A 304 -18.24 10.21 -6.13
C CYS A 304 -16.75 9.93 -6.27
N LEU A 305 -16.39 9.01 -7.18
CA LEU A 305 -15.00 8.78 -7.54
C LEU A 305 -14.43 10.12 -8.01
N ILE A 306 -13.59 10.73 -7.18
CA ILE A 306 -12.68 11.75 -7.67
C ILE A 306 -11.70 10.97 -8.56
N PRO A 307 -11.52 11.31 -9.84
CA PRO A 307 -10.65 10.56 -10.75
C PRO A 307 -9.23 10.31 -10.21
N GLU A 308 -8.75 11.21 -9.36
CA GLU A 308 -7.47 11.15 -8.66
C GLU A 308 -7.35 10.03 -7.62
N MET A 309 -8.48 9.54 -7.11
CA MET A 309 -8.57 8.49 -6.08
C MET A 309 -8.81 7.09 -6.67
N VAL A 310 -8.76 6.94 -8.00
CA VAL A 310 -8.91 5.63 -8.63
C VAL A 310 -7.69 4.76 -8.30
N PRO A 311 -7.88 3.54 -7.77
CA PRO A 311 -6.77 2.63 -7.50
C PRO A 311 -6.20 2.05 -8.80
N GLU A 312 -4.88 2.06 -8.91
CA GLU A 312 -4.10 1.33 -9.91
C GLU A 312 -3.36 0.16 -9.24
N VAL A 313 -3.22 -0.96 -9.95
CA VAL A 313 -2.50 -2.16 -9.47
C VAL A 313 -1.24 -2.38 -10.28
N HIS A 314 -0.16 -2.69 -9.59
CA HIS A 314 1.17 -2.80 -10.18
C HIS A 314 1.86 -4.06 -9.68
N ALA A 315 2.38 -4.88 -10.59
CA ALA A 315 3.20 -6.03 -10.24
C ALA A 315 4.58 -5.57 -9.76
N ILE A 316 4.95 -5.93 -8.53
CA ILE A 316 6.22 -5.57 -7.90
C ILE A 316 7.16 -6.77 -7.73
N SER A 317 6.64 -8.00 -7.75
CA SER A 317 7.49 -9.19 -7.85
C SER A 317 6.78 -10.29 -8.62
N LYS A 318 7.57 -11.15 -9.27
CA LYS A 318 7.11 -12.37 -9.95
C LYS A 318 7.30 -13.61 -9.08
N ASP A 319 8.31 -13.62 -8.22
CA ASP A 319 8.63 -14.73 -7.33
C ASP A 319 9.10 -14.20 -5.95
N PRO A 320 8.25 -14.25 -4.91
CA PRO A 320 6.84 -14.64 -4.98
C PRO A 320 6.02 -13.62 -5.78
N LEU A 321 4.91 -14.07 -6.40
CA LEU A 321 4.01 -13.18 -7.12
C LEU A 321 3.44 -12.13 -6.15
N HIS A 322 3.70 -10.85 -6.40
CA HIS A 322 3.25 -9.80 -5.50
C HIS A 322 2.87 -8.54 -6.26
N TYR A 323 1.70 -8.00 -5.94
CA TYR A 323 1.22 -6.73 -6.48
C TYR A 323 1.03 -5.70 -5.35
N SER A 324 1.16 -4.43 -5.73
CA SER A 324 0.78 -3.30 -4.88
C SER A 324 -0.30 -2.45 -5.53
N ILE A 325 -0.97 -1.65 -4.71
CA ILE A 325 -2.05 -0.75 -5.11
C ILE A 325 -1.70 0.66 -4.68
N VAL A 326 -2.00 1.65 -5.52
CA VAL A 326 -1.73 3.07 -5.28
C VAL A 326 -2.75 3.91 -6.05
N SER A 327 -3.02 5.14 -5.63
CA SER A 327 -3.93 6.02 -6.37
C SER A 327 -3.32 6.51 -7.68
N ALA A 328 -4.16 6.73 -8.70
CA ALA A 328 -3.75 7.28 -9.99
C ALA A 328 -3.03 8.64 -9.85
N ALA A 329 -3.44 9.50 -8.90
CA ALA A 329 -2.76 10.76 -8.63
C ALA A 329 -1.33 10.57 -8.11
N ALA A 330 -1.10 9.61 -7.20
CA ALA A 330 0.24 9.30 -6.71
C ALA A 330 1.11 8.72 -7.83
N VAL A 331 0.56 7.86 -8.69
CA VAL A 331 1.23 7.34 -9.88
C VAL A 331 1.66 8.47 -10.81
N GLN A 332 0.78 9.43 -11.10
CA GLN A 332 1.10 10.57 -11.95
C GLN A 332 2.23 11.43 -11.37
N LYS A 333 2.23 11.68 -10.06
CA LYS A 333 3.33 12.40 -9.39
C LYS A 333 4.66 11.65 -9.54
N ILE A 334 4.68 10.34 -9.30
CA ILE A 334 5.91 9.54 -9.40
C ILE A 334 6.42 9.48 -10.85
N ARG A 335 5.53 9.33 -11.84
CA ARG A 335 5.90 9.43 -13.27
C ARG A 335 6.50 10.79 -13.62
N LYS A 336 6.00 11.86 -13.00
CA LYS A 336 6.57 13.21 -13.16
C LYS A 336 7.97 13.30 -12.54
N LEU A 337 8.20 12.69 -11.37
CA LEU A 337 9.55 12.58 -10.79
C LEU A 337 10.49 11.82 -11.74
N GLU A 338 10.05 10.68 -12.28
CA GLU A 338 10.81 9.87 -13.24
C GLU A 338 11.20 10.68 -14.49
N SER A 339 10.26 11.45 -15.04
CA SER A 339 10.55 12.34 -16.17
C SER A 339 11.54 13.47 -15.84
N ILE A 340 11.53 13.98 -14.60
CA ILE A 340 12.44 15.05 -14.17
C ILE A 340 13.86 14.52 -14.01
N ILE A 341 14.03 13.36 -13.38
CA ILE A 341 15.37 12.78 -13.22
C ILE A 341 15.94 12.26 -14.53
N GLY A 342 15.10 11.91 -15.51
CA GLY A 342 15.53 11.47 -16.84
C GLY A 342 16.09 12.58 -17.75
N ILE A 343 16.17 13.83 -17.29
CA ILE A 343 16.84 14.93 -18.01
C ILE A 343 18.33 14.63 -18.09
N ASP A 344 18.92 14.67 -19.28
CA ASP A 344 20.32 14.32 -19.54
C ASP A 344 21.19 15.57 -19.83
N PRO A 345 21.61 16.32 -18.79
CA PRO A 345 22.47 17.50 -18.99
C PRO A 345 23.84 17.13 -19.56
N GLY A 346 24.32 15.91 -19.28
CA GLY A 346 25.59 15.38 -19.78
C GLY A 346 25.55 14.97 -21.25
N ASN A 347 24.36 14.94 -21.86
CA ASN A 347 24.11 14.47 -23.23
C ASN A 347 24.77 13.10 -23.50
N ARG A 348 24.67 12.20 -22.52
CA ARG A 348 25.22 10.84 -22.55
C ARG A 348 24.45 9.91 -23.48
N GLY A 349 23.19 10.23 -23.75
CA GLY A 349 22.28 9.39 -24.53
C GLY A 349 21.34 8.53 -23.66
N ILE A 350 21.19 8.87 -22.37
CA ILE A 350 20.40 8.06 -21.43
C ILE A 350 18.91 8.04 -21.75
N GLY A 351 18.42 8.98 -22.57
CA GLY A 351 17.05 8.98 -23.06
C GLY A 351 16.66 7.69 -23.78
N HIS A 352 17.64 6.97 -24.35
CA HIS A 352 17.43 5.65 -24.96
C HIS A 352 17.39 4.48 -23.97
N LEU A 353 17.77 4.72 -22.71
CA LEU A 353 17.79 3.74 -21.63
C LEU A 353 16.52 3.81 -20.76
N LEU A 354 15.77 4.91 -20.82
CA LEU A 354 14.60 5.15 -19.97
C LEU A 354 13.57 4.01 -20.11
N GLY A 355 13.34 3.30 -19.00
CA GLY A 355 12.22 2.38 -18.83
C GLY A 355 10.96 3.13 -18.37
N LYS A 356 9.78 2.57 -18.67
CA LYS A 356 8.51 3.12 -18.20
C LYS A 356 8.22 2.61 -16.79
N ASP A 357 7.89 3.51 -15.87
CA ASP A 357 7.42 3.19 -14.52
C ASP A 357 8.46 2.44 -13.66
N GLU A 358 9.75 2.53 -13.98
CA GLU A 358 10.83 1.88 -13.23
C GLU A 358 10.97 2.49 -11.84
N LEU A 359 10.90 3.82 -11.72
CA LEU A 359 10.88 4.52 -10.43
C LEU A 359 9.64 4.14 -9.62
N LEU A 360 8.48 4.03 -10.27
CA LEU A 360 7.22 3.65 -9.61
C LEU A 360 7.30 2.23 -9.05
N ARG A 361 7.73 1.27 -9.87
CA ARG A 361 7.82 -0.14 -9.46
C ARG A 361 8.89 -0.34 -8.39
N ALA A 362 10.03 0.34 -8.50
CA ALA A 362 11.07 0.33 -7.47
C ALA A 362 10.55 0.90 -6.13
N ALA A 363 9.90 2.06 -6.16
CA ALA A 363 9.36 2.69 -4.95
C ALA A 363 8.23 1.87 -4.31
N LEU A 364 7.34 1.28 -5.11
CA LEU A 364 6.32 0.36 -4.63
C LEU A 364 6.94 -0.89 -4.01
N SER A 365 7.95 -1.51 -4.63
CA SER A 365 8.64 -2.66 -4.02
C SER A 365 9.31 -2.28 -2.69
N LEU A 366 10.04 -1.16 -2.67
CA LEU A 366 10.69 -0.63 -1.47
C LEU A 366 9.71 -0.30 -0.33
N SER A 367 8.48 0.12 -0.66
CA SER A 367 7.48 0.45 0.37
C SER A 367 7.05 -0.79 1.16
N HIS A 368 7.06 -1.99 0.54
CA HIS A 368 6.78 -3.27 1.20
C HIS A 368 7.96 -3.86 1.97
N ALA A 369 9.19 -3.42 1.70
CA ALA A 369 10.40 -3.91 2.37
C ALA A 369 10.46 -3.49 3.85
N HIS A 370 10.87 -4.38 4.73
CA HIS A 370 11.14 -4.09 6.15
C HIS A 370 12.62 -3.79 6.37
N SER A 371 13.50 -4.50 5.65
CA SER A 371 14.95 -4.29 5.68
C SER A 371 15.54 -4.02 4.29
N VAL A 372 16.40 -3.02 4.20
CA VAL A 372 16.98 -2.53 2.94
C VAL A 372 18.49 -2.44 3.05
N LEU A 373 19.19 -2.97 2.05
CA LEU A 373 20.64 -2.82 1.89
C LEU A 373 20.92 -1.84 0.76
N VAL A 374 21.57 -0.73 1.07
CA VAL A 374 21.96 0.28 0.09
C VAL A 374 23.45 0.13 -0.25
N THR A 375 23.86 0.36 -1.49
CA THR A 375 25.26 0.41 -1.89
C THR A 375 25.50 1.56 -2.86
N THR A 376 26.71 2.10 -2.80
CA THR A 376 27.17 3.19 -3.65
C THR A 376 28.68 3.20 -3.67
N GLY A 377 29.28 3.82 -4.68
CA GLY A 377 30.70 4.03 -4.77
C GLY A 377 31.21 3.66 -6.16
N PHE A 378 31.74 4.66 -6.85
CA PHE A 378 32.33 4.54 -8.17
C PHE A 378 33.73 5.16 -8.17
N PRO A 379 34.79 4.34 -8.26
CA PRO A 379 36.15 4.85 -8.38
C PRO A 379 36.45 5.39 -9.79
N THR A 380 36.58 6.71 -9.96
CA THR A 380 36.94 7.30 -11.26
C THR A 380 38.33 7.95 -11.28
N HIS A 381 38.86 8.36 -10.12
CA HIS A 381 40.10 9.13 -10.00
C HIS A 381 41.24 8.34 -9.35
N PHE A 382 41.68 7.27 -10.01
CA PHE A 382 42.67 6.30 -9.47
C PHE A 382 44.05 6.87 -9.08
N ASN A 383 44.38 8.10 -9.50
CA ASN A 383 45.61 8.79 -9.09
C ASN A 383 45.44 9.66 -7.83
N HIS A 384 44.25 9.63 -7.22
CA HIS A 384 43.88 10.42 -6.05
C HIS A 384 43.36 9.52 -4.94
N GLU A 385 43.43 10.03 -3.72
CA GLU A 385 42.89 9.39 -2.52
C GLU A 385 41.94 10.38 -1.82
N PRO A 386 40.65 10.05 -1.65
CA PRO A 386 39.94 8.89 -2.20
C PRO A 386 39.79 8.92 -3.75
N PRO A 387 39.73 7.75 -4.43
CA PRO A 387 39.42 7.67 -5.86
C PRO A 387 37.91 7.72 -6.17
N GLU A 388 37.05 7.60 -5.16
CA GLU A 388 35.60 7.72 -5.28
C GLU A 388 35.17 9.09 -5.82
N GLU A 389 34.01 9.13 -6.45
CA GLU A 389 33.40 10.35 -6.94
C GLU A 389 32.22 10.86 -6.12
N THR A 390 31.78 12.08 -6.45
CA THR A 390 30.69 12.77 -5.76
C THR A 390 29.30 12.26 -6.15
N ASP A 391 29.14 11.54 -7.26
CA ASP A 391 27.87 10.92 -7.62
C ASP A 391 27.70 9.57 -6.91
N GLY A 392 26.48 9.31 -6.42
CA GLY A 392 26.14 8.14 -5.62
C GLY A 392 25.93 8.41 -4.12
N PRO A 393 26.98 8.81 -3.36
CA PRO A 393 26.88 8.91 -1.91
C PRO A 393 25.77 9.85 -1.42
N PRO A 394 25.57 11.06 -1.99
CA PRO A 394 24.45 11.92 -1.61
C PRO A 394 23.07 11.27 -1.79
N GLY A 395 22.81 10.64 -2.95
CA GLY A 395 21.56 9.94 -3.24
C GLY A 395 21.32 8.75 -2.31
N ALA A 396 22.36 7.96 -2.06
CA ALA A 396 22.32 6.82 -1.13
C ALA A 396 22.02 7.24 0.31
N ILE A 397 22.67 8.30 0.79
CA ILE A 397 22.45 8.85 2.14
C ILE A 397 21.04 9.45 2.27
N ALA A 398 20.56 10.16 1.25
CA ALA A 398 19.20 10.72 1.26
C ALA A 398 18.12 9.64 1.29
N LEU A 399 18.27 8.59 0.47
CA LEU A 399 17.35 7.44 0.49
C LEU A 399 17.40 6.73 1.85
N ALA A 400 18.61 6.44 2.37
CA ALA A 400 18.76 5.79 3.66
C ALA A 400 18.17 6.61 4.82
N ALA A 401 18.33 7.94 4.80
CA ALA A 401 17.72 8.83 5.78
C ALA A 401 16.19 8.69 5.78
N PHE A 402 15.58 8.63 4.59
CA PHE A 402 14.14 8.50 4.45
C PHE A 402 13.64 7.11 4.88
N LEU A 403 14.34 6.04 4.49
CA LEU A 403 14.02 4.66 4.91
C LEU A 403 14.09 4.50 6.45
N GLN A 404 15.12 5.05 7.10
CA GLN A 404 15.22 5.08 8.56
C GLN A 404 14.06 5.87 9.20
N ALA A 405 13.65 6.98 8.60
CA ALA A 405 12.51 7.76 9.08
C ALA A 405 11.20 6.97 9.01
N LEU A 406 11.02 6.14 7.98
CA LEU A 406 9.90 5.20 7.85
C LEU A 406 9.99 4.01 8.85
N GLY A 407 11.06 3.92 9.64
CA GLY A 407 11.28 2.84 10.59
C GLY A 407 11.79 1.54 9.97
N LYS A 408 12.32 1.58 8.74
CA LYS A 408 12.89 0.41 8.05
C LYS A 408 14.32 0.16 8.52
N GLU A 409 14.69 -1.11 8.66
CA GLU A 409 16.06 -1.52 8.97
C GLU A 409 16.95 -1.25 7.76
N THR A 410 17.79 -0.22 7.83
CA THR A 410 18.60 0.23 6.70
C THR A 410 20.07 0.06 7.01
N SER A 411 20.80 -0.64 6.16
CA SER A 411 22.27 -0.77 6.21
C SER A 411 22.88 -0.39 4.87
N MET A 412 24.17 -0.07 4.87
CA MET A 412 24.93 0.17 3.63
C MET A 412 26.06 -0.83 3.48
N VAL A 413 26.23 -1.40 2.28
CA VAL A 413 27.42 -2.20 1.92
C VAL A 413 28.33 -1.39 1.01
N VAL A 414 29.61 -1.32 1.36
CA VAL A 414 30.63 -0.55 0.63
C VAL A 414 31.90 -1.39 0.47
N ASP A 415 32.80 -0.96 -0.42
CA ASP A 415 34.11 -1.60 -0.56
C ASP A 415 34.89 -1.54 0.75
N GLN A 416 35.61 -2.60 1.09
CA GLN A 416 36.50 -2.66 2.26
C GLN A 416 37.53 -1.54 2.24
N ARG A 417 38.02 -1.20 1.05
CA ARG A 417 38.95 -0.09 0.82
C ARG A 417 38.31 1.26 1.15
N ALA A 418 37.04 1.45 0.81
CA ALA A 418 36.30 2.69 0.98
C ALA A 418 35.61 2.81 2.35
N LEU A 419 35.62 1.74 3.18
CA LEU A 419 34.95 1.71 4.48
C LEU A 419 35.30 2.93 5.36
N ASN A 420 36.58 3.30 5.43
CA ASN A 420 37.01 4.46 6.24
C ASN A 420 36.45 5.79 5.73
N LEU A 421 36.35 5.96 4.41
CA LEU A 421 35.72 7.14 3.83
C LEU A 421 34.24 7.18 4.20
N HIS A 422 33.49 6.10 3.92
CA HIS A 422 32.05 6.05 4.21
C HIS A 422 31.73 6.19 5.70
N THR A 423 32.57 5.68 6.59
CA THR A 423 32.42 5.92 8.04
C THR A 423 32.47 7.41 8.35
N LYS A 424 33.46 8.14 7.80
CA LYS A 424 33.54 9.61 7.98
C LYS A 424 32.33 10.32 7.38
N LEU A 425 31.91 9.93 6.17
CA LEU A 425 30.74 10.52 5.51
C LEU A 425 29.48 10.37 6.37
N VAL A 426 29.23 9.18 6.92
CA VAL A 426 28.07 8.92 7.80
C VAL A 426 28.19 9.70 9.10
N GLU A 427 29.36 9.71 9.75
CA GLU A 427 29.57 10.47 10.99
C GLU A 427 29.37 11.97 10.79
N ASP A 428 29.92 12.53 9.73
CA ASP A 428 29.80 13.96 9.44
C ASP A 428 28.39 14.33 8.98
N ALA A 429 27.70 13.45 8.24
CA ALA A 429 26.30 13.62 7.88
C ALA A 429 25.40 13.67 9.14
N VAL A 430 25.70 12.86 10.17
CA VAL A 430 25.00 12.94 11.46
C VAL A 430 25.35 14.24 12.17
N LYS A 431 26.63 14.61 12.27
CA LYS A 431 27.06 15.87 12.94
C LYS A 431 26.44 17.11 12.31
N GLN A 432 26.27 17.13 10.99
CA GLN A 432 25.69 18.28 10.27
C GLN A 432 24.16 18.23 10.12
N GLY A 433 23.52 17.18 10.62
CA GLY A 433 22.06 17.01 10.60
C GLY A 433 21.49 16.64 9.23
N VAL A 434 22.31 16.07 8.33
CA VAL A 434 21.83 15.41 7.10
C VAL A 434 21.16 14.09 7.46
N LEU A 435 21.78 13.33 8.36
CA LEU A 435 21.25 12.10 8.96
C LEU A 435 20.83 12.34 10.41
N LYS A 436 19.72 11.72 10.82
CA LYS A 436 19.28 11.71 12.24
C LYS A 436 20.01 10.66 13.05
N THR A 437 20.26 9.51 12.45
CA THR A 437 20.92 8.35 13.04
C THR A 437 21.99 7.82 12.10
N PRO A 438 23.10 7.29 12.61
CA PRO A 438 24.13 6.69 11.75
C PRO A 438 23.55 5.48 11.00
N ILE A 439 24.06 5.24 9.79
CA ILE A 439 23.72 4.06 8.98
C ILE A 439 24.77 2.98 9.27
N PRO A 440 24.36 1.75 9.66
CA PRO A 440 25.28 0.62 9.79
C PRO A 440 26.02 0.36 8.47
N LEU A 441 27.36 0.31 8.52
CA LEU A 441 28.21 0.00 7.38
C LEU A 441 28.66 -1.46 7.43
N LEU A 442 28.51 -2.14 6.31
CA LEU A 442 28.90 -3.51 6.03
C LEU A 442 29.91 -3.52 4.89
N THR A 443 30.69 -4.58 4.80
CA THR A 443 31.56 -4.85 3.66
C THR A 443 31.38 -6.30 3.21
N TYR A 444 31.74 -6.60 1.96
CA TYR A 444 31.64 -7.93 1.40
C TYR A 444 32.84 -8.24 0.51
N GLN A 445 33.54 -9.34 0.79
CA GLN A 445 34.68 -9.84 0.00
C GLN A 445 34.55 -11.34 -0.28
N GLY A 446 33.30 -11.83 -0.36
CA GLY A 446 33.03 -13.22 -0.69
C GLY A 446 33.57 -13.61 -2.06
N LYS A 447 33.79 -14.90 -2.27
CA LYS A 447 34.40 -15.44 -3.51
C LYS A 447 33.54 -16.50 -4.17
N SER A 448 32.38 -16.80 -3.58
CA SER A 448 31.48 -17.86 -3.99
C SER A 448 30.02 -17.42 -3.87
N VAL A 449 29.14 -18.13 -4.55
CA VAL A 449 27.69 -17.90 -4.46
C VAL A 449 27.19 -18.19 -3.05
N GLU A 450 27.78 -19.18 -2.39
CA GLU A 450 27.49 -19.55 -1.01
C GLU A 450 27.85 -18.42 -0.03
N ASP A 451 28.95 -17.69 -0.25
CA ASP A 451 29.29 -16.53 0.57
C ASP A 451 28.27 -15.39 0.40
N ALA A 452 27.82 -15.13 -0.84
CA ALA A 452 26.80 -14.13 -1.12
C ALA A 452 25.44 -14.49 -0.47
N GLN A 453 25.04 -15.76 -0.56
CA GLN A 453 23.84 -16.26 0.09
C GLN A 453 23.95 -16.17 1.62
N ALA A 454 25.08 -16.57 2.20
CA ALA A 454 25.34 -16.43 3.64
C ALA A 454 25.31 -14.96 4.09
N PHE A 455 25.75 -14.04 3.24
CA PHE A 455 25.62 -12.61 3.50
C PHE A 455 24.16 -12.14 3.46
N LEU A 456 23.34 -12.65 2.54
CA LEU A 456 21.94 -12.24 2.39
C LEU A 456 20.96 -12.94 3.33
N CYS A 457 21.31 -14.08 3.90
CA CYS A 457 20.39 -14.94 4.63
C CYS A 457 20.82 -15.15 6.08
N LYS A 458 19.87 -15.23 7.01
CA LYS A 458 20.14 -15.59 8.41
C LYS A 458 20.60 -17.05 8.44
N ASP A 459 21.77 -17.28 9.03
CA ASP A 459 22.42 -18.60 9.08
C ASP A 459 22.60 -19.28 7.70
N GLY A 460 22.58 -18.50 6.61
CA GLY A 460 22.65 -18.99 5.24
C GLY A 460 21.38 -19.65 4.67
N ASP A 461 20.24 -19.58 5.37
CA ASP A 461 18.97 -20.15 4.91
C ASP A 461 18.24 -19.24 3.89
N PRO A 462 18.09 -19.65 2.62
CA PRO A 462 17.36 -18.88 1.60
C PRO A 462 15.92 -18.53 1.96
N LYS A 463 15.30 -19.27 2.88
CA LYS A 463 13.93 -18.99 3.35
C LYS A 463 13.86 -17.89 4.41
N SER A 464 15.01 -17.39 4.87
CA SER A 464 15.13 -16.40 5.93
C SER A 464 16.07 -15.26 5.50
N PRO A 465 15.66 -14.46 4.50
CA PRO A 465 16.45 -13.32 4.04
C PRO A 465 16.66 -12.30 5.18
N ARG A 466 17.83 -11.67 5.18
CA ARG A 466 18.21 -10.54 6.06
C ARG A 466 17.71 -9.22 5.50
N PHE A 467 17.60 -9.13 4.18
CA PHE A 467 17.21 -7.94 3.43
C PHE A 467 16.07 -8.29 2.49
N ASP A 468 15.05 -7.46 2.44
CA ASP A 468 13.92 -7.63 1.51
C ASP A 468 14.19 -6.90 0.19
N HIS A 469 15.03 -5.85 0.21
CA HIS A 469 15.34 -5.06 -0.98
C HIS A 469 16.79 -4.57 -0.99
N LEU A 470 17.47 -4.71 -2.12
CA LEU A 470 18.83 -4.19 -2.37
C LEU A 470 18.78 -2.98 -3.30
N VAL A 471 19.48 -1.90 -2.98
CA VAL A 471 19.52 -0.69 -3.82
C VAL A 471 20.97 -0.31 -4.12
N ALA A 472 21.33 -0.28 -5.40
CA ALA A 472 22.61 0.23 -5.87
C ALA A 472 22.41 1.64 -6.46
N ILE A 473 23.18 2.62 -6.01
CA ILE A 473 23.16 3.98 -6.56
C ILE A 473 24.59 4.37 -6.91
N GLU A 474 24.87 4.54 -8.21
CA GLU A 474 26.22 4.83 -8.70
C GLU A 474 27.26 3.84 -8.16
N ARG A 475 26.90 2.56 -8.18
CA ARG A 475 27.81 1.48 -7.80
C ARG A 475 28.38 0.87 -9.07
N ALA A 476 29.70 0.77 -9.19
CA ALA A 476 30.32 0.10 -10.34
C ALA A 476 29.80 -1.35 -10.51
N GLY A 477 29.35 -1.68 -11.72
CA GLY A 477 28.87 -3.02 -12.09
C GLY A 477 29.87 -3.77 -12.96
N ARG A 478 29.95 -5.10 -12.83
CA ARG A 478 30.80 -5.90 -13.73
C ARG A 478 30.26 -5.88 -15.15
N ALA A 479 31.15 -5.79 -16.12
CA ALA A 479 30.89 -6.02 -17.53
C ALA A 479 30.93 -7.53 -17.86
N ALA A 480 30.59 -7.87 -19.10
CA ALA A 480 30.47 -9.25 -19.57
C ALA A 480 31.76 -10.09 -19.49
N ASP A 481 32.93 -9.45 -19.39
CA ASP A 481 34.23 -10.11 -19.22
C ASP A 481 34.66 -10.25 -17.74
N GLY A 482 33.78 -9.87 -16.81
CA GLY A 482 34.03 -9.90 -15.37
C GLY A 482 34.98 -8.81 -14.87
N ASN A 483 35.29 -7.80 -15.68
CA ASN A 483 35.97 -6.58 -15.26
C ASN A 483 34.98 -5.46 -14.94
N TYR A 484 35.49 -4.36 -14.38
CA TYR A 484 34.73 -3.16 -14.05
C TYR A 484 35.34 -2.01 -14.83
N TYR A 485 34.52 -1.18 -15.46
CA TYR A 485 34.98 -0.09 -16.29
C TYR A 485 34.30 1.22 -15.92
N ASN A 486 35.07 2.31 -15.89
CA ASN A 486 34.48 3.64 -15.92
C ASN A 486 34.04 4.02 -17.35
N ALA A 487 33.32 5.14 -17.51
CA ALA A 487 32.83 5.62 -18.81
C ALA A 487 33.94 5.83 -19.87
N ARG A 488 35.20 6.00 -19.42
CA ARG A 488 36.39 6.13 -20.30
C ARG A 488 37.00 4.79 -20.69
N LYS A 489 36.34 3.66 -20.40
CA LYS A 489 36.81 2.28 -20.67
C LYS A 489 38.09 1.90 -19.89
N MET A 490 38.37 2.59 -18.78
CA MET A 490 39.48 2.23 -17.90
C MET A 490 39.04 1.11 -16.95
N ASN A 491 39.84 0.04 -16.86
CA ASN A 491 39.55 -1.06 -15.95
C ASN A 491 39.86 -0.67 -14.50
N ILE A 492 38.84 -0.73 -13.64
CA ILE A 492 38.89 -0.35 -12.22
C ILE A 492 38.71 -1.54 -11.28
N LYS A 493 38.78 -2.79 -11.78
CA LYS A 493 38.55 -4.02 -11.01
C LYS A 493 39.37 -4.12 -9.72
N HIS A 494 40.59 -3.57 -9.71
CA HIS A 494 41.47 -3.57 -8.55
C HIS A 494 41.00 -2.64 -7.40
N LEU A 495 39.97 -1.82 -7.62
CA LEU A 495 39.42 -0.87 -6.64
C LEU A 495 38.03 -1.24 -6.13
N VAL A 496 37.41 -2.27 -6.71
CA VAL A 496 35.99 -2.61 -6.56
C VAL A 496 35.87 -4.03 -5.99
N ASP A 497 35.24 -4.16 -4.83
CA ASP A 497 34.86 -5.45 -4.24
C ASP A 497 33.65 -6.05 -5.00
N PRO A 498 33.49 -7.39 -5.01
CA PRO A 498 32.49 -8.09 -5.80
C PRO A 498 31.07 -8.01 -5.18
N ILE A 499 30.62 -6.83 -4.79
CA ILE A 499 29.28 -6.56 -4.23
C ILE A 499 28.17 -6.95 -5.22
N ASP A 500 28.47 -6.98 -6.51
CA ASP A 500 27.55 -7.45 -7.55
C ASP A 500 27.23 -8.97 -7.45
N ASP A 501 28.08 -9.78 -6.82
CA ASP A 501 27.76 -11.17 -6.50
C ASP A 501 26.58 -11.28 -5.51
N ILE A 502 26.40 -10.29 -4.63
CA ILE A 502 25.22 -10.19 -3.75
C ILE A 502 23.96 -9.99 -4.59
N PHE A 503 23.98 -9.12 -5.60
CA PHE A 503 22.83 -8.88 -6.47
C PHE A 503 22.48 -10.11 -7.31
N LEU A 504 23.49 -10.81 -7.84
CA LEU A 504 23.30 -12.08 -8.56
C LEU A 504 22.72 -13.19 -7.66
N ALA A 505 23.11 -13.24 -6.39
CA ALA A 505 22.55 -14.19 -5.42
C ALA A 505 21.10 -13.82 -5.07
N ALA A 506 20.80 -12.54 -4.89
CA ALA A 506 19.45 -12.05 -4.58
C ALA A 506 18.40 -12.48 -5.62
N GLN A 507 18.75 -12.46 -6.91
CA GLN A 507 17.86 -12.93 -7.99
C GLN A 507 17.42 -14.40 -7.85
N LYS A 508 18.14 -15.20 -7.07
CA LYS A 508 17.86 -16.62 -6.84
C LYS A 508 17.21 -16.89 -5.49
N ILE A 509 17.05 -15.88 -4.65
CA ILE A 509 16.49 -15.99 -3.31
C ILE A 509 15.10 -15.33 -3.34
N PRO A 510 14.01 -16.12 -3.28
CA PRO A 510 12.66 -15.58 -3.30
C PRO A 510 12.44 -14.55 -2.19
N GLY A 511 11.77 -13.46 -2.52
CA GLY A 511 11.44 -12.40 -1.57
C GLY A 511 12.50 -11.29 -1.44
N ILE A 512 13.66 -11.39 -2.11
CA ILE A 512 14.61 -10.28 -2.21
C ILE A 512 14.42 -9.58 -3.56
N SER A 513 14.09 -8.29 -3.53
CA SER A 513 14.04 -7.44 -4.74
C SER A 513 15.30 -6.59 -4.87
N SER A 514 15.58 -6.09 -6.07
CA SER A 514 16.77 -5.30 -6.37
C SER A 514 16.46 -4.09 -7.25
N THR A 515 17.09 -2.95 -6.95
CA THR A 515 17.02 -1.73 -7.75
C THR A 515 18.42 -1.23 -8.06
N GLY A 516 18.71 -0.99 -9.33
CA GLY A 516 19.87 -0.23 -9.78
C GLY A 516 19.47 1.19 -10.15
N VAL A 517 20.24 2.17 -9.72
CA VAL A 517 20.16 3.58 -10.12
C VAL A 517 21.48 3.94 -10.79
N GLY A 518 21.40 4.36 -12.06
CA GLY A 518 22.56 4.64 -12.89
C GLY A 518 22.29 5.72 -13.93
N ASP A 519 23.37 6.28 -14.48
CA ASP A 519 23.34 7.37 -15.45
C ASP A 519 24.28 7.18 -16.66
N GLY A 520 25.04 6.08 -16.68
CA GLY A 520 26.03 5.73 -17.70
C GLY A 520 25.89 4.30 -18.26
N GLY A 521 25.15 3.42 -17.60
CA GLY A 521 24.93 2.03 -18.01
C GLY A 521 26.01 1.03 -17.60
N ASN A 522 27.05 1.47 -16.91
CA ASN A 522 28.15 0.67 -16.34
C ASN A 522 28.02 0.47 -14.81
N GLU A 523 26.90 0.91 -14.25
CA GLU A 523 26.51 0.77 -12.86
C GLU A 523 25.75 -0.53 -12.63
N LEU A 524 25.83 -1.02 -11.41
CA LEU A 524 25.19 -2.24 -10.94
C LEU A 524 23.67 -2.14 -11.08
N GLY A 525 23.08 -3.12 -11.75
CA GLY A 525 21.66 -3.18 -12.08
C GLY A 525 21.34 -2.70 -13.49
N MET A 526 22.27 -2.02 -14.17
CA MET A 526 22.07 -1.56 -15.56
C MET A 526 22.16 -2.69 -16.60
N GLY A 527 22.45 -3.93 -16.17
CA GLY A 527 22.32 -5.12 -17.02
C GLY A 527 20.95 -5.21 -17.70
N THR A 528 19.90 -4.73 -17.01
CA THR A 528 18.51 -4.73 -17.52
C THR A 528 18.35 -3.91 -18.81
N VAL A 529 19.20 -2.89 -19.00
CA VAL A 529 19.22 -2.02 -20.20
C VAL A 529 20.47 -2.21 -21.06
N LYS A 530 21.24 -3.29 -20.83
CA LYS A 530 22.55 -3.56 -21.44
C LYS A 530 22.60 -3.38 -22.95
N GLU A 531 21.62 -3.91 -23.67
CA GLU A 531 21.61 -3.83 -25.14
C GLU A 531 21.39 -2.39 -25.64
N ALA A 532 20.64 -1.57 -24.90
CA ALA A 532 20.53 -0.14 -25.19
C ALA A 532 21.83 0.59 -24.84
N VAL A 533 22.49 0.24 -23.73
CA VAL A 533 23.79 0.81 -23.34
C VAL A 533 24.83 0.55 -24.43
N LYS A 534 24.97 -0.69 -24.90
CA LYS A 534 25.89 -1.06 -26.00
C LYS A 534 25.70 -0.20 -27.25
N LYS A 535 24.44 0.05 -27.60
CA LYS A 535 24.06 0.73 -28.84
C LYS A 535 24.19 2.25 -28.78
N TYR A 536 23.83 2.86 -27.66
CA TYR A 536 23.64 4.30 -27.58
C TYR A 536 24.63 5.02 -26.67
N ILE A 537 25.24 4.32 -25.71
CA ILE A 537 26.23 4.91 -24.82
C ILE A 537 27.64 4.76 -25.41
N ARG A 538 28.44 5.83 -25.29
CA ARG A 538 29.84 5.82 -25.70
C ARG A 538 30.60 4.72 -24.96
N ASN A 539 31.34 3.92 -25.72
CA ASN A 539 32.07 2.73 -25.22
C ASN A 539 31.15 1.62 -24.66
N GLY A 540 29.84 1.67 -24.89
CA GLY A 540 28.84 0.76 -24.33
C GLY A 540 29.17 -0.73 -24.55
N GLU A 541 29.70 -1.10 -25.72
CA GLU A 541 30.13 -2.48 -26.02
C GLU A 541 31.10 -3.09 -24.99
N VAL A 542 31.85 -2.25 -24.27
CA VAL A 542 32.82 -2.71 -23.27
C VAL A 542 32.33 -2.43 -21.86
N ILE A 543 31.75 -1.24 -21.63
CA ILE A 543 31.47 -0.77 -20.28
C ILE A 543 30.12 -1.28 -19.75
N ALA A 544 29.21 -1.72 -20.62
CA ALA A 544 27.86 -2.08 -20.21
C ALA A 544 27.88 -3.13 -19.10
N CYS A 545 27.19 -2.83 -18.01
CA CYS A 545 27.03 -3.75 -16.91
C CYS A 545 26.31 -5.03 -17.40
N ASP A 546 26.72 -6.17 -16.84
CA ASP A 546 26.14 -7.49 -17.12
C ASP A 546 25.14 -7.92 -16.04
N VAL A 547 25.14 -7.25 -14.88
CA VAL A 547 24.31 -7.62 -13.74
C VAL A 547 23.01 -6.82 -13.76
N GLU A 548 21.92 -7.56 -13.92
CA GLU A 548 20.55 -7.02 -13.94
C GLU A 548 20.05 -6.73 -12.51
N ALA A 549 19.12 -5.78 -12.41
CA ALA A 549 18.28 -5.59 -11.25
C ALA A 549 16.81 -5.74 -11.65
N ASP A 550 15.93 -6.03 -10.69
CA ASP A 550 14.49 -6.14 -10.94
C ASP A 550 13.90 -4.81 -11.45
N PHE A 551 14.50 -3.70 -11.02
CA PHE A 551 14.19 -2.35 -11.45
C PHE A 551 15.46 -1.56 -11.80
N ALA A 552 15.45 -0.86 -12.93
CA ALA A 552 16.56 -0.03 -13.40
C ALA A 552 16.09 1.43 -13.53
N VAL A 553 16.34 2.23 -12.50
CA VAL A 553 16.02 3.65 -12.48
C VAL A 553 17.14 4.42 -13.17
N ILE A 554 16.83 4.96 -14.35
CA ILE A 554 17.76 5.77 -15.13
C ILE A 554 17.60 7.23 -14.74
N ALA A 555 18.70 7.89 -14.39
CA ALA A 555 18.73 9.32 -14.07
C ALA A 555 19.86 10.03 -14.82
N GLY A 556 19.74 11.34 -15.00
CA GLY A 556 20.77 12.19 -15.56
C GLY A 556 21.96 12.44 -14.64
N VAL A 557 21.80 12.13 -13.35
CA VAL A 557 22.82 12.03 -12.29
C VAL A 557 22.25 11.03 -11.28
N SER A 558 23.00 10.02 -10.86
CA SER A 558 22.48 8.93 -10.01
C SER A 558 21.96 9.42 -8.65
N ASN A 559 22.58 10.46 -8.09
CA ASN A 559 22.08 11.17 -6.91
C ASN A 559 20.61 11.59 -7.04
N TRP A 560 20.20 12.07 -8.21
CA TRP A 560 18.82 12.50 -8.46
C TRP A 560 17.85 11.32 -8.41
N GLY A 561 18.26 10.15 -8.90
CA GLY A 561 17.47 8.92 -8.77
C GLY A 561 17.28 8.50 -7.31
N GLY A 562 18.32 8.64 -6.48
CA GLY A 562 18.22 8.45 -5.03
C GLY A 562 17.23 9.41 -4.35
N TYR A 563 17.27 10.70 -4.72
CA TYR A 563 16.31 11.69 -4.22
C TYR A 563 14.88 11.38 -4.67
N ALA A 564 14.70 11.00 -5.94
CA ALA A 564 13.40 10.67 -6.48
C ALA A 564 12.81 9.42 -5.82
N LEU A 565 13.62 8.42 -5.45
CA LEU A 565 13.15 7.27 -4.66
C LEU A 565 12.64 7.70 -3.28
N ALA A 566 13.36 8.59 -2.58
CA ALA A 566 12.91 9.14 -1.30
C ALA A 566 11.59 9.94 -1.44
N CYS A 567 11.50 10.78 -2.48
CA CYS A 567 10.28 11.53 -2.82
C CYS A 567 9.11 10.62 -3.18
N ALA A 568 9.35 9.57 -3.96
CA ALA A 568 8.33 8.59 -4.34
C ALA A 568 7.81 7.83 -3.12
N LEU A 569 8.70 7.40 -2.21
CA LEU A 569 8.30 6.77 -0.95
C LEU A 569 7.46 7.71 -0.08
N TYR A 570 7.77 9.01 -0.06
CA TYR A 570 6.92 10.00 0.62
C TYR A 570 5.52 10.06 0.01
N ILE A 571 5.42 10.19 -1.32
CA ILE A 571 4.13 10.23 -2.03
C ILE A 571 3.31 8.97 -1.75
N LEU A 572 3.96 7.80 -1.75
CA LEU A 572 3.32 6.52 -1.45
C LEU A 572 2.81 6.46 0.01
N ASN A 573 3.63 6.90 0.97
CA ASN A 573 3.22 6.91 2.38
C ASN A 573 2.13 7.94 2.70
N SER A 574 2.00 9.00 1.91
CA SER A 574 0.92 9.98 1.98
C SER A 574 -0.33 9.57 1.18
N CYS A 575 -0.29 8.45 0.44
CA CYS A 575 -1.42 7.95 -0.32
C CYS A 575 -2.28 7.01 0.56
N ASP A 576 -3.49 7.44 0.93
CA ASP A 576 -4.40 6.66 1.78
C ASP A 576 -4.67 5.23 1.27
N ILE A 577 -4.79 5.05 -0.05
CA ILE A 577 -5.02 3.74 -0.67
C ILE A 577 -3.82 2.82 -0.44
N HIS A 578 -2.62 3.35 -0.68
CA HIS A 578 -1.39 2.59 -0.54
C HIS A 578 -1.06 2.30 0.93
N GLU A 579 -1.20 3.30 1.80
CA GLU A 579 -1.00 3.16 3.25
C GLU A 579 -1.94 2.10 3.83
N ARG A 580 -3.23 2.16 3.48
CA ARG A 580 -4.22 1.17 3.91
C ARG A 580 -3.85 -0.23 3.43
N TYR A 581 -3.36 -0.36 2.20
CA TYR A 581 -2.93 -1.63 1.62
C TYR A 581 -1.72 -2.19 2.38
N LEU A 582 -0.68 -1.39 2.65
CA LEU A 582 0.51 -1.81 3.38
C LEU A 582 0.19 -2.28 4.80
N ARG A 583 -0.70 -1.59 5.52
CA ARG A 583 -1.14 -2.01 6.86
C ARG A 583 -2.19 -3.11 6.84
N ARG A 584 -2.55 -3.66 5.67
CA ARG A 584 -3.57 -4.72 5.51
C ARG A 584 -4.92 -4.34 6.15
N ALA A 585 -5.28 -3.05 6.07
CA ALA A 585 -6.50 -2.46 6.63
C ALA A 585 -6.68 -2.60 8.17
N VAL A 586 -5.66 -3.03 8.90
CA VAL A 586 -5.64 -3.08 10.37
C VAL A 586 -4.83 -1.91 10.95
N GLY A 587 -5.09 -1.57 12.21
CA GLY A 587 -4.43 -0.46 12.91
C GLY A 587 -4.89 0.95 12.49
N PRO A 588 -4.53 1.96 13.29
CA PRO A 588 -4.79 3.36 12.96
C PRO A 588 -4.03 3.80 11.71
N SER A 589 -4.60 4.72 10.94
CA SER A 589 -3.90 5.34 9.80
C SER A 589 -2.65 6.06 10.29
N ARG A 590 -1.52 5.80 9.61
CA ARG A 590 -0.23 6.44 9.88
C ARG A 590 -0.12 7.83 9.24
N VAL A 591 -1.02 8.17 8.31
CA VAL A 591 -1.04 9.48 7.64
C VAL A 591 -1.23 10.62 8.65
N ALA A 592 -2.02 10.39 9.71
CA ALA A 592 -2.27 11.40 10.73
C ALA A 592 -1.12 11.62 11.74
N VAL A 593 -0.07 10.77 11.74
CA VAL A 593 1.14 10.94 12.59
C VAL A 593 2.15 11.91 11.92
N GLU A 594 1.66 12.72 10.98
CA GLU A 594 2.38 13.69 10.16
C GLU A 594 3.14 14.74 10.98
N GLN A 595 4.46 14.57 11.02
CA GLN A 595 5.49 15.61 11.16
C GLN A 595 6.92 15.03 11.09
N SER A 596 7.12 13.73 11.36
CA SER A 596 8.48 13.17 11.50
C SER A 596 9.19 12.83 10.18
N TRP A 597 8.49 12.42 9.12
CA TRP A 597 9.15 11.95 7.87
C TRP A 597 9.47 13.08 6.91
N THR A 598 8.69 14.16 6.90
CA THR A 598 8.92 15.33 6.04
C THR A 598 10.32 15.93 6.28
N GLN A 599 10.80 15.91 7.53
CA GLN A 599 12.16 16.35 7.86
C GLN A 599 13.25 15.46 7.29
N ALA A 600 12.92 14.22 6.89
CA ALA A 600 13.86 13.27 6.30
C ALA A 600 13.96 13.36 4.77
N LEU A 601 13.02 14.05 4.10
CA LEU A 601 13.10 14.31 2.67
C LEU A 601 14.44 14.96 2.28
N PRO A 602 14.92 14.73 1.04
CA PRO A 602 16.02 15.51 0.49
C PRO A 602 15.66 17.01 0.50
N SER A 603 16.66 17.87 0.64
CA SER A 603 16.46 19.32 0.56
C SER A 603 17.73 19.99 0.07
N VAL A 604 17.59 21.18 -0.52
CA VAL A 604 18.73 21.96 -1.01
C VAL A 604 19.77 22.16 0.09
N ALA A 605 19.34 22.46 1.31
CA ALA A 605 20.23 22.64 2.45
C ALA A 605 20.95 21.35 2.88
N LYS A 606 20.29 20.19 2.78
CA LYS A 606 20.94 18.90 3.07
C LYS A 606 21.93 18.52 1.98
N GLU A 607 21.59 18.77 0.73
CA GLU A 607 22.47 18.53 -0.40
C GLU A 607 23.73 19.39 -0.32
N GLU A 608 23.57 20.69 -0.05
CA GLU A 608 24.70 21.60 0.16
C GLU A 608 25.65 21.10 1.26
N LYS A 609 25.10 20.68 2.40
CA LYS A 609 25.88 20.09 3.49
C LYS A 609 26.57 18.80 3.07
N MET A 610 25.86 17.91 2.36
CA MET A 610 26.40 16.61 1.96
C MET A 610 27.55 16.77 0.95
N LEU A 611 27.40 17.62 -0.06
CA LEU A 611 28.48 17.96 -0.97
C LEU A 611 29.64 18.64 -0.23
N GLY A 612 29.35 19.52 0.74
CA GLY A 612 30.35 20.10 1.62
C GLY A 612 31.16 19.04 2.40
N ILE A 613 30.51 17.98 2.89
CA ILE A 613 31.18 16.84 3.56
C ILE A 613 32.08 16.09 2.57
N LEU A 614 31.63 15.86 1.33
CA LEU A 614 32.44 15.21 0.29
C LEU A 614 33.69 16.05 -0.06
N VAL A 615 33.53 17.36 -0.21
CA VAL A 615 34.63 18.31 -0.44
C VAL A 615 35.63 18.28 0.72
N GLN A 616 35.16 18.30 1.97
CA GLN A 616 36.00 18.18 3.17
C GLN A 616 36.83 16.89 3.17
N ASN A 617 36.23 15.79 2.70
CA ASN A 617 36.86 14.49 2.59
C ASN A 617 37.60 14.27 1.25
N GLN A 618 37.84 15.33 0.47
CA GLN A 618 38.61 15.32 -0.77
C GLN A 618 38.03 14.42 -1.87
N VAL A 619 36.72 14.16 -1.86
CA VAL A 619 36.02 13.45 -2.95
C VAL A 619 35.86 14.40 -4.14
N ARG A 620 35.99 13.88 -5.36
CA ARG A 620 36.06 14.67 -6.60
C ARG A 620 34.86 14.42 -7.50
N SER A 621 34.51 15.39 -8.33
CA SER A 621 33.54 15.14 -9.40
C SER A 621 34.08 14.14 -10.42
N GLY A 622 33.27 13.15 -10.79
CA GLY A 622 33.63 12.07 -11.73
C GLY A 622 34.13 12.55 -13.08
N VAL A 623 33.54 13.62 -13.60
CA VAL A 623 33.86 14.18 -14.91
C VAL A 623 35.09 15.10 -14.85
N SER A 624 35.09 16.10 -13.97
CA SER A 624 36.11 17.16 -13.95
C SER A 624 37.38 16.76 -13.18
N GLY A 625 37.27 15.86 -12.19
CA GLY A 625 38.33 15.56 -11.23
C GLY A 625 38.59 16.67 -10.20
N ILE A 626 37.73 17.67 -10.11
CA ILE A 626 37.87 18.80 -9.18
C ILE A 626 37.25 18.44 -7.83
N VAL A 627 37.93 18.82 -6.74
CA VAL A 627 37.34 18.84 -5.39
C VAL A 627 36.55 20.15 -5.27
N GLY A 628 35.23 20.07 -5.39
CA GLY A 628 34.37 21.25 -5.42
C GLY A 628 32.90 20.89 -5.21
N MET A 629 32.08 21.93 -5.09
CA MET A 629 30.62 21.81 -4.98
C MET A 629 30.01 21.46 -6.35
N GLU A 630 30.32 20.28 -6.86
CA GLU A 630 29.87 19.78 -8.16
C GLU A 630 29.79 18.24 -8.20
N VAL A 631 28.91 17.74 -9.06
CA VAL A 631 28.71 16.32 -9.36
C VAL A 631 28.68 16.18 -10.88
N ASP A 632 29.41 15.22 -11.43
CA ASP A 632 29.45 15.00 -12.89
C ASP A 632 29.80 16.24 -13.76
N GLY A 633 30.63 17.14 -13.21
CA GLY A 633 31.03 18.39 -13.87
C GLY A 633 29.92 19.45 -13.90
N LEU A 634 28.82 19.22 -13.17
CA LEU A 634 27.70 20.14 -13.02
C LEU A 634 27.79 20.84 -11.67
N PRO A 635 27.67 22.17 -11.62
CA PRO A 635 27.80 22.93 -10.37
C PRO A 635 26.59 22.69 -9.47
N PHE A 636 26.80 22.66 -8.16
CA PHE A 636 25.71 22.58 -7.19
C PHE A 636 24.68 23.71 -7.39
N TYR A 637 25.15 24.96 -7.41
CA TYR A 637 24.32 26.15 -7.57
C TYR A 637 23.85 26.29 -9.03
N GLY A 638 22.55 26.39 -9.23
CA GLY A 638 21.88 26.53 -10.52
C GLY A 638 21.64 25.21 -11.26
N VAL A 639 22.03 24.05 -10.72
CA VAL A 639 21.75 22.74 -11.33
C VAL A 639 21.23 21.75 -10.30
N HIS A 640 22.06 21.34 -9.33
CA HIS A 640 21.64 20.32 -8.36
C HIS A 640 20.63 20.88 -7.35
N ASP A 641 20.80 22.12 -6.89
CA ASP A 641 19.83 22.80 -6.02
C ASP A 641 18.46 22.95 -6.69
N GLU A 642 18.42 23.42 -7.95
CA GLU A 642 17.20 23.53 -8.74
C GLU A 642 16.56 22.17 -8.98
N MET A 643 17.36 21.13 -9.23
CA MET A 643 16.85 19.77 -9.41
C MET A 643 16.16 19.27 -8.14
N VAL A 644 16.83 19.39 -6.99
CA VAL A 644 16.25 19.02 -5.70
C VAL A 644 14.95 19.79 -5.45
N GLN A 645 14.92 21.09 -5.74
CA GLN A 645 13.72 21.91 -5.60
C GLN A 645 12.58 21.42 -6.53
N LYS A 646 12.86 21.11 -7.79
CA LYS A 646 11.88 20.59 -8.75
C LYS A 646 11.26 19.26 -8.28
N LEU A 647 12.07 18.36 -7.71
CA LEU A 647 11.57 17.10 -7.14
C LEU A 647 10.66 17.37 -5.94
N LEU A 648 11.04 18.31 -5.07
CA LEU A 648 10.23 18.69 -3.91
C LEU A 648 8.91 19.35 -4.30
N ASP A 649 8.90 20.21 -5.32
CA ASP A 649 7.68 20.87 -5.79
C ASP A 649 6.64 19.86 -6.29
N VAL A 650 7.07 18.78 -6.96
CA VAL A 650 6.19 17.67 -7.37
C VAL A 650 5.73 16.84 -6.17
N THR A 651 6.63 16.63 -5.20
CA THR A 651 6.37 15.83 -4.00
C THR A 651 5.31 16.50 -3.11
N ALA A 652 5.48 17.79 -2.83
CA ALA A 652 4.64 18.57 -1.92
C ALA A 652 3.42 19.21 -2.60
N GLY A 653 3.43 19.41 -3.92
CA GLY A 653 2.33 20.04 -4.64
C GLY A 653 1.01 19.28 -4.48
N HIS A 654 -0.08 20.00 -4.17
CA HIS A 654 -1.44 19.51 -4.42
C HIS A 654 -1.74 19.72 -5.91
N LEU A 655 -2.36 18.73 -6.55
CA LEU A 655 -2.79 18.86 -7.95
C LEU A 655 -3.97 19.84 -8.05
#